data_AF-A0A926UJU0-F1
#
_entry.id   AF-A0A926UJU0-F1
#
_cell.length_a   1.000
_cell.length_b   1.000
_cell.length_c   1.000
_cell.angle_alpha   90.00
_cell.angle_beta   90.00
_cell.angle_gamma   90.00
#
_symmetry.space_group_name_H-M   'P 1'
#
loop_
_entity.id
_entity.type
_entity.pdbx_description
1 polymer ?
#
loop_
_entity_poly.entity_id
_entity_poly.type
_entity_poly.pdbx_seq_one_letter_code
_entity_poly.pdbx_strand_id
1 'polypeptide(L)'
;MFPKCYLLAEIKANSTKIIRKFLKVAKKQLIWLLTTIFLTNKKQQLATAGFVLPTVVMVSVVVVLLTASIILRSFNRAQNASNIRINQALLSYAMPAIDRGRAKINQLFNDRSLPRVIPRDQSLYNVINNNIGKYTFGDETPLQITFDINKNNTIDQPTTSTKIYDNETLNTAWRFPIDTNNNGKFDSYNIYGIYFRTPSVNSGGKYTRSRNPLEARTLPMSSGNLSAKCSRNTSTTLVGNTGWVQQNNKFHKSFFIYTAIAPITSTPTDTTNYEKYQGNKAFTAVEYQQDRTQIPPNNHALVYEDDISLTPQANFQLNGAIFTNGNFLTSDIQGGAVRFYQVSSPSSCFYEAHNAKITVGGNIALGGFTSTNSQGNATVDLFKGQDANVGSVFWNNSISNLNTPANIAYNNLAYIRRINQLVNAQISNSESTDPSEVTTGLAAKQQALGITLNEKERTKYRRQQLQIYFKKRTRRVPYTEVAADATETYPSTLLQGSGDTLRPIDNWVYPTDPTDGKTGTGYTNLSLNITGTSLEPKATEPTSLKNSGGVEALLGDRVLLGNNLPQLWWDTTKAAFVSSGINDTQNISGIKWDAGNTDKTRTRRSLVQTLADIGSTDRDGEWELAAAKVPSEPTDGVGGLRVVTGAGVYLRKNDTLSSISTNPPNPILPDTQGMSDDTNTKPYLKMRATAVYHYKSTGYDAQTPKPIACVSSYYDPTDSNSYKNMESLPDAFNLEKPKNSKPNSTSNNGIVYPAPTKTVNDYSTALEYLSKLKYQFSYTVSDYSTALTYLSKLKYQFSYTVSDNKILIERLIDDGLLARALNKPAPDRTISEQSAIDAQICALQIIEGSLLPVSNNPVIPHGAIFETFFSDQREKLFSNDLKTLFPGQQDQKIRATVLDLDLLRGKTIGDSEYLLPNSGIIYATRDDALPDISAGNTDAGKLESPVDYVDDTTRRPSAILLINGEKLWRTNTYKEEEKGLTLATNLPAYIKGDFNLHTQEEFTETLQDGWSNFYGRTPLNNNFACRSGDPRFPDCTTGDEWRPASILADAVTLLSGNFDYFTKELGYTIGNQQLANKDTTFNLIIAAGDNPAKPTQDNGGLNNLVRVIEKWDSRKIKLNGAFMQVKKSAYATGTNSPQTLDNTLTRQWSYDVGLLSQIPDLFASKLMLTPPDLPNEYLREVSRDDAWIQKLLCAKDTTSASNYAIDQDQRPSICQS
;
A
#
# COMPACT_ATOMS: atom_id res chain seq x y z
N MET A 1 -35.29 -2.18 40.74
CA MET A 1 -35.94 -2.55 42.01
C MET A 1 -35.26 -3.80 42.53
N PHE A 2 -34.34 -3.69 43.51
CA PHE A 2 -33.53 -4.80 44.04
C PHE A 2 -33.58 -4.80 45.59
N PRO A 3 -33.71 -5.95 46.27
CA PRO A 3 -33.86 -6.02 47.72
C PRO A 3 -32.49 -5.94 48.42
N LYS A 4 -32.21 -4.82 49.08
CA LYS A 4 -30.97 -4.58 49.86
C LYS A 4 -31.14 -4.66 51.40
N CYS A 5 -32.29 -5.13 51.91
CA CYS A 5 -32.62 -4.98 53.34
C CYS A 5 -32.33 -6.19 54.24
N TYR A 6 -31.99 -7.38 53.73
CA TYR A 6 -31.82 -8.56 54.62
C TYR A 6 -30.41 -8.68 55.24
N LEU A 7 -29.36 -8.31 54.51
CA LEU A 7 -27.96 -8.53 54.95
C LEU A 7 -27.51 -7.59 56.08
N LEU A 8 -28.10 -6.40 56.19
CA LEU A 8 -27.77 -5.42 57.24
C LEU A 8 -28.37 -5.77 58.61
N ALA A 9 -29.48 -6.53 58.63
CA ALA A 9 -30.11 -6.97 59.88
C ALA A 9 -29.30 -8.08 60.56
N GLU A 10 -28.71 -9.00 59.79
CA GLU A 10 -27.98 -10.16 60.29
C GLU A 10 -26.60 -9.78 60.87
N ILE A 11 -25.93 -8.79 60.27
CA ILE A 11 -24.64 -8.26 60.77
C ILE A 11 -24.83 -7.47 62.09
N LYS A 12 -25.95 -6.76 62.25
CA LYS A 12 -26.27 -6.06 63.52
C LYS A 12 -26.58 -7.03 64.66
N ALA A 13 -27.24 -8.15 64.40
CA ALA A 13 -27.60 -9.14 65.41
C ALA A 13 -26.38 -9.91 65.95
N ASN A 14 -25.43 -10.26 65.07
CA ASN A 14 -24.22 -11.00 65.48
C ASN A 14 -23.21 -10.12 66.24
N SER A 15 -23.06 -8.84 65.87
CA SER A 15 -22.16 -7.92 66.58
C SER A 15 -22.64 -7.61 68.02
N THR A 16 -23.95 -7.47 68.25
CA THR A 16 -24.49 -7.25 69.61
C THR A 16 -24.35 -8.48 70.52
N LYS A 17 -24.40 -9.70 69.97
CA LYS A 17 -24.18 -10.95 70.74
C LYS A 17 -22.73 -11.08 71.21
N ILE A 18 -21.76 -10.70 70.38
CA ILE A 18 -20.33 -10.75 70.70
C ILE A 18 -19.96 -9.71 71.76
N ILE A 19 -20.46 -8.48 71.63
CA ILE A 19 -20.22 -7.40 72.59
C ILE A 19 -20.80 -7.72 73.98
N ARG A 20 -21.99 -8.32 74.06
CA ARG A 20 -22.58 -8.75 75.35
C ARG A 20 -21.82 -9.89 76.03
N LYS A 21 -21.21 -10.80 75.26
CA LYS A 21 -20.38 -11.89 75.81
C LYS A 21 -19.08 -11.34 76.41
N PHE A 22 -18.45 -10.36 75.74
CA PHE A 22 -17.22 -9.71 76.20
C PHE A 22 -17.43 -8.91 77.50
N LEU A 23 -18.53 -8.16 77.59
CA LEU A 23 -18.87 -7.36 78.79
C LEU A 23 -19.18 -8.22 80.03
N LYS A 24 -19.76 -9.42 79.87
CA LYS A 24 -20.02 -10.35 80.99
C LYS A 24 -18.73 -10.95 81.57
N VAL A 25 -17.72 -11.21 80.73
CA VAL A 25 -16.43 -11.76 81.17
C VAL A 25 -15.60 -10.70 81.89
N ALA A 26 -15.57 -9.47 81.35
CA ALA A 26 -14.86 -8.34 81.97
C ALA A 26 -15.43 -7.97 83.36
N LYS A 27 -16.77 -8.02 83.54
CA LYS A 27 -17.41 -7.67 84.82
C LYS A 27 -17.09 -8.65 85.96
N LYS A 28 -16.83 -9.93 85.64
CA LYS A 28 -16.50 -10.96 86.65
C LYS A 28 -15.04 -10.85 87.14
N GLN A 29 -14.12 -10.46 86.25
CA GLN A 29 -12.72 -10.23 86.61
C GLN A 29 -12.50 -8.93 87.40
N LEU A 30 -13.26 -7.87 87.07
CA LEU A 30 -13.17 -6.60 87.79
C LEU A 30 -13.67 -6.70 89.24
N ILE A 31 -14.72 -7.50 89.50
CA ILE A 31 -15.25 -7.73 90.85
C ILE A 31 -14.30 -8.58 91.70
N TRP A 32 -13.66 -9.60 91.11
CA TRP A 32 -12.66 -10.40 91.83
C TRP A 32 -11.45 -9.55 92.26
N LEU A 33 -10.96 -8.69 91.35
CA LEU A 33 -9.81 -7.81 91.60
C LEU A 33 -10.10 -6.72 92.66
N LEU A 34 -11.35 -6.25 92.73
CA LEU A 34 -11.80 -5.29 93.76
C LEU A 34 -12.03 -5.94 95.13
N THR A 35 -12.28 -7.25 95.20
CA THR A 35 -12.51 -7.96 96.49
C THR A 35 -11.19 -8.33 97.17
N THR A 36 -10.10 -8.52 96.41
CA THR A 36 -8.76 -8.83 96.94
C THR A 36 -8.01 -7.63 97.49
N ILE A 37 -8.43 -6.40 97.19
CA ILE A 37 -7.73 -5.17 97.59
C ILE A 37 -8.27 -4.58 98.91
N PHE A 38 -9.45 -4.98 99.38
CA PHE A 38 -10.13 -4.36 100.54
C PHE A 38 -10.18 -5.18 101.84
N LEU A 39 -9.51 -6.33 101.94
CA LEU A 39 -9.52 -7.16 103.16
C LEU A 39 -8.11 -7.53 103.66
N THR A 40 -7.40 -6.54 104.21
CA THR A 40 -6.39 -6.77 105.26
C THR A 40 -6.29 -5.53 106.15
N ASN A 41 -7.02 -5.56 107.26
CA ASN A 41 -6.84 -4.68 108.41
C ASN A 41 -5.57 -5.08 109.17
N LYS A 42 -4.58 -4.20 109.26
CA LYS A 42 -3.77 -4.06 110.48
C LYS A 42 -3.18 -2.64 110.56
N LYS A 43 -3.60 -1.94 111.62
CA LYS A 43 -3.12 -0.64 112.08
C LYS A 43 -1.61 -0.70 112.35
N GLN A 44 -0.86 0.32 111.92
CA GLN A 44 0.00 1.12 112.82
C GLN A 44 0.50 2.41 112.15
N GLN A 45 -0.03 3.51 112.70
CA GLN A 45 0.51 4.86 112.95
C GLN A 45 1.08 5.74 111.81
N LEU A 46 0.41 6.89 111.71
CA LEU A 46 0.66 8.08 110.90
C LEU A 46 1.99 8.79 111.21
N ALA A 47 2.62 9.29 110.14
CA ALA A 47 3.09 10.68 110.08
C ALA A 47 2.70 11.28 108.71
N THR A 48 2.18 12.49 108.75
CA THR A 48 1.48 13.26 107.71
C THR A 48 2.41 13.91 106.67
N ALA A 49 2.09 13.81 105.37
CA ALA A 49 1.84 14.93 104.43
C ALA A 49 1.83 14.50 102.94
N GLY A 50 0.86 15.00 102.15
CA GLY A 50 0.98 15.09 100.68
C GLY A 50 -0.13 14.43 99.84
N PHE A 51 -1.22 15.16 99.60
CA PHE A 51 -2.42 14.75 98.84
C PHE A 51 -2.25 15.00 97.32
N VAL A 52 -2.04 13.98 96.49
CA VAL A 52 -2.15 14.05 95.02
C VAL A 52 -2.59 12.69 94.46
N LEU A 53 -3.88 12.45 94.17
CA LEU A 53 -4.31 11.13 93.64
C LEU A 53 -5.40 11.05 92.53
N PRO A 54 -6.09 12.11 92.08
CA PRO A 54 -6.95 11.99 90.87
C PRO A 54 -6.30 12.47 89.55
N THR A 55 -5.47 13.50 89.59
CA THR A 55 -4.90 14.15 88.39
C THR A 55 -3.83 13.31 87.73
N VAL A 56 -2.97 12.66 88.51
CA VAL A 56 -1.89 11.81 87.97
C VAL A 56 -2.48 10.59 87.25
N VAL A 57 -3.51 9.95 87.80
CA VAL A 57 -4.17 8.79 87.17
C VAL A 57 -4.88 9.18 85.86
N MET A 58 -5.59 10.31 85.83
CA MET A 58 -6.27 10.79 84.61
C MET A 58 -5.27 11.16 83.51
N VAL A 59 -4.18 11.85 83.86
CA VAL A 59 -3.11 12.21 82.90
C VAL A 59 -2.42 10.95 82.39
N SER A 60 -2.15 9.96 83.24
CA SER A 60 -1.57 8.68 82.81
C SER A 60 -2.48 7.92 81.84
N VAL A 61 -3.80 7.86 82.07
CA VAL A 61 -4.74 7.19 81.17
C VAL A 61 -4.84 7.90 79.81
N VAL A 62 -4.87 9.24 79.79
CA VAL A 62 -4.91 10.02 78.56
C VAL A 62 -3.61 9.87 77.76
N VAL A 63 -2.45 9.84 78.43
CA VAL A 63 -1.15 9.60 77.78
C VAL A 63 -1.06 8.19 77.21
N VAL A 64 -1.56 7.16 77.91
CA VAL A 64 -1.60 5.78 77.39
C VAL A 64 -2.55 5.65 76.20
N LEU A 65 -3.71 6.30 76.22
CA LEU A 65 -4.65 6.29 75.09
C LEU A 65 -4.11 7.08 73.88
N LEU A 66 -3.44 8.22 74.11
CA LEU A 66 -2.79 8.99 73.06
C LEU A 66 -1.62 8.23 72.44
N THR A 67 -0.76 7.60 73.25
CA THR A 67 0.34 6.78 72.75
C THR A 67 -0.16 5.55 71.98
N ALA A 68 -1.18 4.84 72.48
CA ALA A 68 -1.82 3.74 71.74
C ALA A 68 -2.45 4.20 70.41
N SER A 69 -3.10 5.38 70.40
CA SER A 69 -3.68 5.98 69.18
C SER A 69 -2.61 6.42 68.17
N ILE A 70 -1.51 7.00 68.65
CA ILE A 70 -0.35 7.37 67.81
C ILE A 70 0.31 6.12 67.23
N ILE A 71 0.45 5.05 68.01
CA ILE A 71 0.99 3.76 67.56
C ILE A 71 0.06 3.12 66.50
N LEU A 72 -1.26 3.11 66.71
CA LEU A 72 -2.20 2.59 65.71
C LEU A 72 -2.21 3.43 64.42
N ARG A 73 -2.08 4.76 64.53
CA ARG A 73 -1.93 5.65 63.38
C ARG A 73 -0.58 5.48 62.68
N SER A 74 0.50 5.21 63.42
CA SER A 74 1.82 4.95 62.83
C SER A 74 1.87 3.60 62.12
N PHE A 75 1.22 2.55 62.65
CA PHE A 75 1.05 1.27 61.96
C PHE A 75 0.24 1.42 60.67
N ASN A 76 -0.90 2.13 60.69
CA ASN A 76 -1.68 2.38 59.48
C ASN A 76 -0.90 3.20 58.45
N ARG A 77 -0.12 4.23 58.87
CA ARG A 77 0.70 5.04 57.96
C ARG A 77 1.90 4.28 57.42
N ALA A 78 2.50 3.40 58.22
CA ALA A 78 3.59 2.51 57.80
C ALA A 78 3.10 1.44 56.82
N GLN A 79 1.90 0.86 57.04
CA GLN A 79 1.29 -0.09 56.13
C GLN A 79 0.90 0.58 54.80
N ASN A 80 0.35 1.80 54.84
CA ASN A 80 0.05 2.56 53.62
C ASN A 80 1.33 3.00 52.88
N ALA A 81 2.36 3.44 53.59
CA ALA A 81 3.65 3.78 52.99
C ALA A 81 4.37 2.55 52.42
N SER A 82 4.24 1.39 53.07
CA SER A 82 4.74 0.12 52.57
C SER A 82 4.00 -0.28 51.30
N ASN A 83 2.66 -0.22 51.27
CA ASN A 83 1.86 -0.52 50.08
C ASN A 83 2.17 0.44 48.91
N ILE A 84 2.37 1.74 49.18
CA ILE A 84 2.72 2.73 48.13
C ILE A 84 4.12 2.47 47.56
N ARG A 85 5.13 2.18 48.41
CA ARG A 85 6.48 1.82 47.94
C ARG A 85 6.51 0.49 47.19
N ILE A 86 5.74 -0.49 47.65
CA ILE A 86 5.58 -1.79 46.99
C ILE A 86 4.90 -1.61 45.63
N ASN A 87 3.85 -0.79 45.52
CA ASN A 87 3.21 -0.49 44.23
C ASN A 87 4.13 0.26 43.26
N GLN A 88 4.94 1.22 43.72
CA GLN A 88 5.94 1.89 42.88
C GLN A 88 7.04 0.95 42.38
N ALA A 89 7.51 0.02 43.23
CA ALA A 89 8.45 -1.02 42.82
C ALA A 89 7.81 -2.01 41.83
N LEU A 90 6.56 -2.41 42.06
CA LEU A 90 5.77 -3.32 41.21
C LEU A 90 5.48 -2.77 39.81
N LEU A 91 5.31 -1.46 39.66
CA LEU A 91 5.21 -0.84 38.33
C LEU A 91 6.51 -1.02 37.52
N SER A 92 7.67 -0.93 38.17
CA SER A 92 8.95 -1.15 37.48
C SER A 92 9.12 -2.60 37.03
N TYR A 93 8.55 -3.57 37.76
CA TYR A 93 8.53 -4.99 37.38
C TYR A 93 7.54 -5.32 36.25
N ALA A 94 6.58 -4.44 35.96
CA ALA A 94 5.66 -4.58 34.83
C ALA A 94 6.26 -4.09 33.49
N MET A 95 7.27 -3.21 33.54
CA MET A 95 7.91 -2.64 32.34
C MET A 95 8.52 -3.70 31.40
N PRO A 96 9.23 -4.75 31.87
CA PRO A 96 9.75 -5.77 30.98
C PRO A 96 8.69 -6.47 30.13
N ALA A 97 7.47 -6.66 30.66
CA ALA A 97 6.37 -7.25 29.89
C ALA A 97 5.85 -6.29 28.80
N ILE A 98 5.76 -4.99 29.11
CA ILE A 98 5.37 -3.96 28.14
C ILE A 98 6.44 -3.83 27.06
N ASP A 99 7.73 -3.83 27.40
CA ASP A 99 8.82 -3.73 26.43
C ASP A 99 8.88 -4.94 25.51
N ARG A 100 8.69 -6.16 26.06
CA ARG A 100 8.55 -7.39 25.27
C ARG A 100 7.34 -7.34 24.34
N GLY A 101 6.18 -6.90 24.85
CA GLY A 101 4.99 -6.73 24.02
C GLY A 101 5.16 -5.67 22.93
N ARG A 102 5.81 -4.53 23.23
CA ARG A 102 6.16 -3.48 22.23
C ARG A 102 7.09 -4.06 21.15
N ALA A 103 8.10 -4.83 21.55
CA ALA A 103 9.00 -5.49 20.61
C ALA A 103 8.25 -6.48 19.69
N LYS A 104 7.30 -7.26 20.22
CA LYS A 104 6.47 -8.17 19.42
C LYS A 104 5.54 -7.44 18.45
N ILE A 105 4.93 -6.32 18.87
CA ILE A 105 4.12 -5.49 17.97
C ILE A 105 4.99 -4.87 16.87
N ASN A 106 6.18 -4.34 17.22
CA ASN A 106 7.13 -3.85 16.22
C ASN A 106 7.53 -4.96 15.23
N GLN A 107 7.82 -6.16 15.73
CA GLN A 107 8.16 -7.31 14.90
C GLN A 107 6.99 -7.72 14.00
N LEU A 108 5.75 -7.67 14.49
CA LEU A 108 4.56 -7.97 13.70
C LEU A 108 4.45 -7.09 12.47
N PHE A 109 4.60 -5.78 12.61
CA PHE A 109 4.55 -4.85 11.47
C PHE A 109 5.81 -4.90 10.58
N ASN A 110 6.90 -5.50 11.06
CA ASN A 110 8.08 -5.83 10.26
C ASN A 110 8.01 -7.23 9.64
N ASP A 111 6.99 -8.05 9.99
CA ASP A 111 6.86 -9.42 9.51
C ASP A 111 6.43 -9.43 8.05
N ARG A 112 7.19 -10.17 7.26
CA ARG A 112 7.09 -10.19 5.80
C ARG A 112 5.96 -11.08 5.30
N SER A 113 5.37 -11.88 6.18
CA SER A 113 4.20 -12.72 5.89
C SER A 113 2.87 -11.98 5.98
N LEU A 114 2.85 -10.76 6.54
CA LEU A 114 1.66 -9.93 6.51
C LEU A 114 1.30 -9.57 5.06
N PRO A 115 -0.01 -9.54 4.72
CA PRO A 115 -0.44 -9.07 3.43
C PRO A 115 -0.01 -7.62 3.26
N ARG A 116 0.31 -7.24 2.03
CA ARG A 116 0.78 -5.88 1.68
C ARG A 116 -0.34 -4.84 1.63
N VAL A 117 -1.55 -5.22 2.03
CA VAL A 117 -2.69 -4.32 2.26
C VAL A 117 -2.86 -4.03 3.75
N ILE A 118 -3.79 -3.15 4.14
CA ILE A 118 -4.26 -3.04 5.53
C ILE A 118 -4.50 -4.45 6.10
N PRO A 119 -3.69 -4.92 7.07
CA PRO A 119 -3.81 -6.27 7.54
C PRO A 119 -5.08 -6.37 8.39
N ARG A 120 -6.00 -7.25 7.97
CA ARG A 120 -7.20 -7.56 8.73
C ARG A 120 -6.83 -8.22 10.05
N ASP A 121 -7.72 -8.18 11.03
CA ASP A 121 -7.56 -8.88 12.31
C ASP A 121 -7.15 -10.35 12.14
N GLN A 122 -7.75 -11.03 11.15
CA GLN A 122 -7.40 -12.41 10.81
C GLN A 122 -5.94 -12.55 10.34
N SER A 123 -5.47 -11.65 9.48
CA SER A 123 -4.10 -11.68 8.96
C SER A 123 -3.08 -11.43 10.07
N LEU A 124 -3.32 -10.41 10.91
CA LEU A 124 -2.48 -10.12 12.07
C LEU A 124 -2.43 -11.31 13.04
N TYR A 125 -3.58 -11.94 13.30
CA TYR A 125 -3.66 -13.09 14.19
C TYR A 125 -2.95 -14.32 13.61
N ASN A 126 -3.16 -14.63 12.33
CA ASN A 126 -2.54 -15.78 11.68
C ASN A 126 -1.01 -15.67 11.65
N VAL A 127 -0.46 -14.48 11.42
CA VAL A 127 1.00 -14.28 11.40
C VAL A 127 1.62 -14.61 12.75
N ILE A 128 1.03 -14.13 13.86
CA ILE A 128 1.53 -14.46 15.21
C ILE A 128 1.29 -15.94 15.52
N ASN A 129 0.08 -16.46 15.27
CA ASN A 129 -0.30 -17.81 15.67
C ASN A 129 0.47 -18.89 14.89
N ASN A 130 0.63 -18.73 13.59
CA ASN A 130 1.34 -19.70 12.74
C ASN A 130 2.86 -19.66 12.96
N ASN A 131 3.40 -18.53 13.43
CA ASN A 131 4.82 -18.35 13.71
C ASN A 131 5.09 -18.14 15.21
N ILE A 132 4.29 -18.74 16.11
CA ILE A 132 4.33 -18.43 17.54
C ILE A 132 5.74 -18.56 18.15
N GLY A 133 6.56 -19.50 17.65
CA GLY A 133 7.96 -19.64 18.05
C GLY A 133 8.84 -18.42 17.75
N LYS A 134 8.61 -17.70 16.64
CA LYS A 134 9.33 -16.44 16.31
C LYS A 134 8.93 -15.28 17.23
N TYR A 135 7.72 -15.34 17.79
CA TYR A 135 7.17 -14.35 18.69
C TYR A 135 7.31 -14.74 20.17
N THR A 136 8.08 -15.78 20.50
CA THR A 136 8.26 -16.26 21.87
C THR A 136 9.75 -16.16 22.23
N PHE A 137 10.07 -15.43 23.29
CA PHE A 137 11.45 -15.35 23.80
C PHE A 137 11.84 -16.68 24.48
N GLY A 138 13.13 -16.98 24.58
CA GLY A 138 13.60 -18.29 25.07
C GLY A 138 13.19 -18.63 26.52
N ASP A 139 12.88 -17.62 27.33
CA ASP A 139 12.41 -17.72 28.72
C ASP A 139 10.89 -17.63 28.87
N GLU A 140 10.14 -17.59 27.76
CA GLU A 140 8.68 -17.44 27.75
C GLU A 140 7.94 -18.75 27.48
N THR A 141 6.79 -18.92 28.13
CA THR A 141 5.82 -19.98 27.81
C THR A 141 4.60 -19.36 27.12
N PRO A 142 4.19 -19.82 25.93
CA PRO A 142 2.98 -19.36 25.27
C PRO A 142 1.72 -19.85 26.00
N LEU A 143 0.70 -19.01 26.01
CA LEU A 143 -0.57 -19.25 26.70
C LEU A 143 -1.77 -19.05 25.77
N GLN A 144 -2.85 -19.76 26.06
CA GLN A 144 -4.16 -19.64 25.43
C GLN A 144 -5.17 -19.07 26.42
N ILE A 145 -5.94 -18.07 25.96
CA ILE A 145 -7.06 -17.46 26.68
C ILE A 145 -8.35 -17.88 25.98
N THR A 146 -9.40 -18.17 26.76
CA THR A 146 -10.70 -18.65 26.23
C THR A 146 -11.86 -17.82 26.76
N PHE A 147 -12.85 -17.59 25.91
CA PHE A 147 -14.08 -16.89 26.25
C PHE A 147 -15.24 -17.37 25.37
N ASP A 148 -16.29 -17.87 26.00
CA ASP A 148 -17.54 -18.28 25.34
C ASP A 148 -18.28 -17.04 24.81
N ILE A 149 -18.31 -16.88 23.49
CA ILE A 149 -18.90 -15.75 22.77
C ILE A 149 -20.37 -16.02 22.49
N ASN A 150 -20.70 -17.26 22.09
CA ASN A 150 -22.05 -17.64 21.69
C ASN A 150 -22.97 -18.03 22.86
N LYS A 151 -22.41 -18.11 24.08
CA LYS A 151 -23.07 -18.44 25.34
C LYS A 151 -23.63 -19.87 25.38
N ASN A 152 -22.99 -20.81 24.70
CA ASN A 152 -23.38 -22.22 24.69
C ASN A 152 -22.83 -23.01 25.90
N ASN A 153 -22.09 -22.36 26.80
CA ASN A 153 -21.38 -22.92 27.96
C ASN A 153 -20.27 -23.92 27.62
N THR A 154 -19.82 -23.94 26.37
CA THR A 154 -18.65 -24.67 25.89
C THR A 154 -17.70 -23.70 25.19
N ILE A 155 -16.45 -24.11 24.97
CA ILE A 155 -15.48 -23.32 24.20
C ILE A 155 -15.29 -24.00 22.85
N ASP A 156 -15.75 -23.34 21.80
CA ASP A 156 -15.64 -23.83 20.43
C ASP A 156 -14.21 -23.65 19.90
N GLN A 157 -13.61 -24.76 19.44
CA GLN A 157 -12.29 -24.71 18.80
C GLN A 157 -12.41 -24.21 17.36
N PRO A 158 -11.50 -23.32 16.91
CA PRO A 158 -11.60 -22.73 15.58
C PRO A 158 -11.39 -23.77 14.47
N THR A 159 -12.25 -23.75 13.47
CA THR A 159 -12.11 -24.48 12.20
C THR A 159 -11.60 -23.55 11.08
N THR A 160 -11.27 -24.10 9.91
CA THR A 160 -10.82 -23.31 8.74
C THR A 160 -11.86 -22.31 8.22
N SER A 161 -13.15 -22.49 8.56
CA SER A 161 -14.25 -21.58 8.21
C SER A 161 -14.66 -20.63 9.33
N THR A 162 -14.08 -20.76 10.54
CA THR A 162 -14.43 -19.92 11.69
C THR A 162 -13.88 -18.51 11.46
N LYS A 163 -14.78 -17.51 11.46
CA LYS A 163 -14.39 -16.10 11.31
C LYS A 163 -13.69 -15.61 12.58
N ILE A 164 -12.71 -14.71 12.46
CA ILE A 164 -11.90 -14.26 13.61
C ILE A 164 -12.72 -13.67 14.78
N TYR A 165 -13.84 -13.00 14.47
CA TYR A 165 -14.71 -12.38 15.47
C TYR A 165 -15.65 -13.36 16.18
N ASP A 166 -15.73 -14.60 15.68
CA ASP A 166 -16.45 -15.72 16.30
C ASP A 166 -15.49 -16.73 16.96
N ASN A 167 -14.17 -16.49 16.90
CA ASN A 167 -13.17 -17.36 17.50
C ASN A 167 -13.08 -17.15 19.02
N GLU A 168 -13.45 -18.18 19.78
CA GLU A 168 -13.53 -18.21 21.25
C GLU A 168 -12.18 -18.44 21.94
N THR A 169 -11.09 -18.54 21.16
CA THR A 169 -9.72 -18.77 21.66
C THR A 169 -8.75 -17.67 21.20
N LEU A 170 -7.81 -17.28 22.06
CA LEU A 170 -6.76 -16.29 21.80
C LEU A 170 -5.39 -16.83 22.25
N ASN A 171 -4.46 -16.97 21.31
CA ASN A 171 -3.13 -17.56 21.54
C ASN A 171 -1.99 -16.51 21.56
N THR A 172 -2.32 -15.26 21.88
CA THR A 172 -1.37 -14.13 21.89
C THR A 172 -1.03 -13.69 23.31
N ALA A 173 -0.83 -14.66 24.21
CA ALA A 173 -0.45 -14.45 25.60
C ALA A 173 0.77 -15.27 25.98
N TRP A 174 1.55 -14.78 26.93
CA TRP A 174 2.79 -15.40 27.39
C TRP A 174 2.98 -15.19 28.89
N ARG A 175 3.77 -16.07 29.51
CA ARG A 175 4.32 -15.85 30.85
C ARG A 175 5.84 -16.02 30.83
N PHE A 176 6.51 -15.29 31.72
CA PHE A 176 7.94 -15.48 32.01
C PHE A 176 8.21 -15.29 33.50
N PRO A 177 9.24 -15.93 34.05
CA PRO A 177 9.57 -15.81 35.46
C PRO A 177 10.32 -14.51 35.75
N ILE A 178 10.10 -13.94 36.94
CA ILE A 178 10.79 -12.75 37.45
C ILE A 178 11.27 -12.99 38.88
N ASP A 179 12.40 -12.38 39.23
CA ASP A 179 12.93 -12.32 40.58
C ASP A 179 12.59 -10.94 41.17
N THR A 180 11.60 -10.92 42.05
CA THR A 180 11.07 -9.70 42.66
C THR A 180 11.94 -9.23 43.83
N ASN A 181 12.74 -10.11 44.42
CA ASN A 181 13.52 -9.83 45.63
C ASN A 181 15.05 -9.76 45.37
N ASN A 182 15.47 -10.00 44.12
CA ASN A 182 16.83 -9.90 43.61
C ASN A 182 17.84 -10.83 44.32
N ASN A 183 17.39 -12.03 44.71
CA ASN A 183 18.24 -13.05 45.35
C ASN A 183 18.78 -14.10 44.37
N GLY A 184 18.50 -13.96 43.07
CA GLY A 184 18.94 -14.87 42.01
C GLY A 184 18.02 -16.07 41.78
N LYS A 185 16.86 -16.14 42.44
CA LYS A 185 15.81 -17.15 42.22
C LYS A 185 14.50 -16.49 41.80
N PHE A 186 13.79 -17.12 40.89
CA PHE A 186 12.50 -16.63 40.43
C PHE A 186 11.41 -16.92 41.46
N ASP A 187 10.71 -15.88 41.90
CA ASP A 187 9.69 -15.97 42.96
C ASP A 187 8.29 -15.56 42.47
N SER A 188 8.18 -15.00 41.26
CA SER A 188 6.91 -14.57 40.65
C SER A 188 6.90 -14.82 39.14
N TYR A 189 5.69 -14.93 38.57
CA TYR A 189 5.48 -14.92 37.13
C TYR A 189 4.91 -13.58 36.69
N ASN A 190 5.47 -13.01 35.62
CA ASN A 190 4.85 -11.92 34.89
C ASN A 190 4.10 -12.52 33.69
N ILE A 191 2.81 -12.22 33.59
CA ILE A 191 1.91 -12.72 32.56
C ILE A 191 1.41 -11.54 31.77
N TYR A 192 1.47 -11.64 30.45
CA TYR A 192 0.94 -10.60 29.58
C TYR A 192 0.28 -11.16 28.32
N GLY A 193 -0.63 -10.40 27.75
CA GLY A 193 -1.28 -10.73 26.48
C GLY A 193 -1.42 -9.50 25.59
N ILE A 194 -1.38 -9.73 24.27
CA ILE A 194 -1.56 -8.71 23.23
C ILE A 194 -2.94 -8.88 22.62
N TYR A 195 -3.77 -7.83 22.65
CA TYR A 195 -5.17 -7.84 22.24
C TYR A 195 -5.43 -6.75 21.21
N PHE A 196 -5.90 -7.13 20.02
CA PHE A 196 -6.15 -6.21 18.90
C PHE A 196 -7.40 -6.57 18.07
N ARG A 197 -8.09 -7.68 18.40
CA ARG A 197 -9.29 -8.13 17.69
C ARG A 197 -10.46 -7.18 17.93
N THR A 198 -11.38 -7.13 16.97
CA THR A 198 -12.60 -6.32 17.02
C THR A 198 -13.84 -7.13 16.63
N PRO A 199 -15.04 -6.77 17.15
CA PRO A 199 -16.30 -7.38 16.71
C PRO A 199 -16.61 -7.09 15.24
N SER A 200 -17.51 -7.88 14.65
CA SER A 200 -18.04 -7.56 13.32
C SER A 200 -18.85 -6.26 13.33
N VAL A 201 -18.90 -5.60 12.18
CA VAL A 201 -19.54 -4.32 11.91
C VAL A 201 -20.74 -4.56 11.00
N ASN A 202 -21.87 -3.93 11.32
CA ASN A 202 -23.06 -3.95 10.48
C ASN A 202 -22.99 -2.89 9.36
N SER A 203 -23.90 -2.95 8.39
CA SER A 203 -24.02 -1.99 7.29
C SER A 203 -24.30 -0.53 7.71
N GLY A 204 -24.48 -0.28 9.01
CA GLY A 204 -24.62 1.05 9.60
C GLY A 204 -23.33 1.56 10.26
N GLY A 205 -22.19 0.90 10.04
CA GLY A 205 -20.89 1.30 10.60
C GLY A 205 -20.78 1.13 12.11
N LYS A 206 -21.59 0.26 12.73
CA LYS A 206 -21.59 -0.03 14.18
C LYS A 206 -21.23 -1.49 14.45
N TYR A 207 -20.57 -1.75 15.57
CA TYR A 207 -20.32 -3.12 16.00
C TYR A 207 -21.63 -3.88 16.26
N THR A 208 -21.70 -5.12 15.79
CA THR A 208 -22.86 -6.02 15.95
C THR A 208 -23.08 -6.43 17.41
N ARG A 209 -22.01 -6.46 18.21
CA ARG A 209 -22.03 -6.76 19.64
C ARG A 209 -21.04 -5.89 20.42
N SER A 210 -21.23 -5.84 21.74
CA SER A 210 -20.25 -5.24 22.66
C SER A 210 -18.94 -6.02 22.65
N ARG A 211 -17.83 -5.32 22.96
CA ARG A 211 -16.49 -5.89 23.02
C ARG A 211 -16.35 -6.86 24.18
N ASN A 212 -15.62 -7.96 23.95
CA ASN A 212 -15.38 -9.00 24.94
C ASN A 212 -13.91 -9.01 25.43
N PRO A 213 -13.58 -9.79 26.48
CA PRO A 213 -12.22 -9.88 27.03
C PRO A 213 -11.15 -10.52 26.14
N LEU A 214 -11.46 -10.94 24.90
CA LEU A 214 -10.48 -11.39 23.89
C LEU A 214 -10.13 -10.29 22.87
N GLU A 215 -10.82 -9.15 22.95
CA GLU A 215 -10.76 -8.06 22.00
C GLU A 215 -10.08 -6.82 22.59
N ALA A 216 -9.68 -5.88 21.73
CA ALA A 216 -9.22 -4.57 22.16
C ALA A 216 -10.33 -3.88 22.96
N ARG A 217 -10.01 -3.22 24.09
CA ARG A 217 -11.03 -2.64 24.97
C ARG A 217 -11.71 -1.40 24.39
N THR A 218 -10.92 -0.46 23.88
CA THR A 218 -11.43 0.79 23.30
C THR A 218 -10.90 1.03 21.90
N LEU A 219 -11.55 1.93 21.19
CA LEU A 219 -11.04 2.49 19.94
C LEU A 219 -9.74 3.26 20.21
N PRO A 220 -8.93 3.53 19.16
CA PRO A 220 -7.80 4.45 19.26
C PRO A 220 -8.21 5.77 19.89
N MET A 221 -7.36 6.31 20.76
CA MET A 221 -7.63 7.57 21.45
C MET A 221 -7.52 8.73 20.47
N SER A 222 -8.49 9.65 20.46
CA SER A 222 -8.44 10.84 19.64
C SER A 222 -7.30 11.75 20.11
N SER A 223 -6.31 12.01 19.26
CA SER A 223 -5.23 12.96 19.56
C SER A 223 -5.71 14.40 19.33
N GLY A 224 -5.81 15.20 20.41
CA GLY A 224 -5.99 16.67 20.34
C GLY A 224 -7.39 17.16 20.72
N ASN A 225 -7.48 18.41 21.18
CA ASN A 225 -8.74 19.14 21.25
C ASN A 225 -9.35 19.13 19.85
N LEU A 226 -10.50 18.48 19.68
CA LEU A 226 -11.33 18.56 18.48
C LEU A 226 -11.40 20.03 18.06
N SER A 227 -10.92 20.38 16.87
CA SER A 227 -11.14 21.74 16.38
C SER A 227 -12.67 21.94 16.35
N ALA A 228 -13.16 22.90 17.13
CA ALA A 228 -14.59 23.19 17.24
C ALA A 228 -15.20 23.60 15.88
N LYS A 229 -14.36 23.83 14.86
CA LYS A 229 -14.71 24.21 13.49
C LYS A 229 -15.03 23.01 12.59
N CYS A 230 -14.74 21.78 13.01
CA CYS A 230 -14.98 20.57 12.22
C CYS A 230 -15.85 19.56 12.98
N SER A 231 -17.17 19.79 13.03
CA SER A 231 -18.17 18.75 13.38
C SER A 231 -18.16 17.57 12.39
N ARG A 232 -17.63 17.82 11.18
CA ARG A 232 -17.63 16.96 9.99
C ARG A 232 -16.81 15.65 10.08
N ASN A 233 -15.87 15.56 11.04
CA ASN A 233 -14.95 14.41 11.17
C ASN A 233 -14.88 13.85 12.61
N THR A 234 -15.87 14.20 13.44
CA THR A 234 -15.89 13.85 14.87
C THR A 234 -16.30 12.41 15.14
N SER A 235 -16.81 11.70 14.13
CA SER A 235 -17.17 10.29 14.25
C SER A 235 -16.02 9.42 13.80
N THR A 236 -15.44 8.68 14.75
CA THR A 236 -14.57 7.54 14.46
C THR A 236 -15.33 6.57 13.56
N THR A 237 -14.94 6.45 12.29
CA THR A 237 -15.63 5.58 11.34
C THR A 237 -14.92 4.24 11.25
N LEU A 238 -15.70 3.17 11.42
CA LEU A 238 -15.20 1.80 11.27
C LEU A 238 -15.04 1.50 9.79
N VAL A 239 -13.88 0.97 9.41
CA VAL A 239 -13.55 0.66 8.02
C VAL A 239 -13.96 -0.78 7.74
N GLY A 240 -15.26 -1.01 7.60
CA GLY A 240 -15.84 -2.36 7.49
C GLY A 240 -15.36 -3.31 8.60
N ASN A 241 -15.20 -4.59 8.26
CA ASN A 241 -14.72 -5.65 9.18
C ASN A 241 -13.19 -5.76 9.28
N THR A 242 -12.44 -4.69 9.03
CA THR A 242 -10.96 -4.73 9.04
C THR A 242 -10.36 -4.62 10.45
N GLY A 243 -11.12 -4.06 11.40
CA GLY A 243 -10.63 -3.71 12.74
C GLY A 243 -9.78 -2.44 12.81
N TRP A 244 -9.69 -1.69 11.70
CA TRP A 244 -9.07 -0.38 11.61
C TRP A 244 -10.13 0.73 11.66
N VAL A 245 -9.74 1.88 12.21
CA VAL A 245 -10.61 3.04 12.41
C VAL A 245 -10.00 4.23 11.69
N GLN A 246 -10.77 4.92 10.87
CA GLN A 246 -10.32 6.16 10.24
C GLN A 246 -10.54 7.33 11.21
N GLN A 247 -9.47 8.05 11.55
CA GLN A 247 -9.52 9.29 12.33
C GLN A 247 -8.49 10.27 11.76
N ASN A 248 -8.88 11.51 11.47
CA ASN A 248 -8.01 12.54 10.90
C ASN A 248 -7.24 12.04 9.66
N ASN A 249 -7.93 11.31 8.77
CA ASN A 249 -7.39 10.75 7.51
C ASN A 249 -6.25 9.74 7.68
N LYS A 250 -6.10 9.21 8.88
CA LYS A 250 -5.17 8.15 9.24
C LYS A 250 -5.95 6.92 9.67
N PHE A 251 -5.42 5.74 9.35
CA PHE A 251 -5.97 4.49 9.86
C PHE A 251 -5.28 4.18 11.17
N HIS A 252 -6.06 4.15 12.23
CA HIS A 252 -5.59 3.83 13.55
C HIS A 252 -6.07 2.45 13.96
N LYS A 253 -5.18 1.69 14.59
CA LYS A 253 -5.51 0.44 15.24
C LYS A 253 -4.91 0.41 16.63
N SER A 254 -5.76 0.12 17.61
CA SER A 254 -5.36 0.02 19.00
C SER A 254 -4.86 -1.39 19.32
N PHE A 255 -3.67 -1.46 19.90
CA PHE A 255 -3.09 -2.67 20.46
C PHE A 255 -3.04 -2.52 21.98
N PHE A 256 -3.70 -3.42 22.70
CA PHE A 256 -3.68 -3.47 24.15
C PHE A 256 -2.70 -4.54 24.62
N ILE A 257 -1.84 -4.16 25.55
CA ILE A 257 -1.02 -5.08 26.33
C ILE A 257 -1.54 -5.02 27.76
N TYR A 258 -2.07 -6.14 28.23
CA TYR A 258 -2.39 -6.31 29.65
C TYR A 258 -1.28 -7.13 30.28
N THR A 259 -0.73 -6.64 31.39
CA THR A 259 0.25 -7.37 32.20
C THR A 259 -0.26 -7.51 33.63
N ALA A 260 -0.01 -8.66 34.23
CA ALA A 260 -0.29 -8.96 35.63
C ALA A 260 0.88 -9.74 36.22
N ILE A 261 1.25 -9.38 37.45
CA ILE A 261 2.29 -10.11 38.20
C ILE A 261 1.61 -11.03 39.21
N ALA A 262 1.99 -12.30 39.20
CA ALA A 262 1.43 -13.35 40.06
C ALA A 262 2.56 -14.03 40.85
N PRO A 263 2.58 -13.96 42.18
CA PRO A 263 3.64 -14.59 42.97
C PRO A 263 3.50 -16.11 43.02
N ILE A 264 4.61 -16.84 43.08
CA ILE A 264 4.60 -18.30 43.17
C ILE A 264 4.26 -18.72 44.61
N THR A 265 3.19 -19.48 44.79
CA THR A 265 2.67 -19.86 46.12
C THR A 265 2.77 -21.35 46.42
N SER A 266 2.74 -22.18 45.38
CA SER A 266 3.05 -23.60 45.43
C SER A 266 4.56 -23.81 45.47
N THR A 267 5.00 -24.95 46.01
CA THR A 267 6.42 -25.30 45.96
C THR A 267 6.79 -25.66 44.52
N PRO A 268 7.71 -24.94 43.86
CA PRO A 268 8.08 -25.23 42.48
C PRO A 268 8.70 -26.63 42.36
N THR A 269 8.46 -27.30 41.24
CA THR A 269 9.13 -28.58 40.91
C THR A 269 10.63 -28.42 40.68
N ASP A 270 11.08 -27.26 40.22
CA ASP A 270 12.51 -26.89 40.11
C ASP A 270 12.90 -25.91 41.22
N THR A 271 13.41 -26.44 42.33
CA THR A 271 13.86 -25.64 43.49
C THR A 271 15.24 -24.99 43.30
N THR A 272 15.91 -25.26 42.18
CA THR A 272 17.22 -24.70 41.85
C THR A 272 17.07 -23.27 41.38
N ASN A 273 16.15 -23.06 40.42
CA ASN A 273 15.91 -21.76 39.79
C ASN A 273 14.71 -21.01 40.36
N TYR A 274 13.76 -21.72 40.98
CA TYR A 274 12.53 -21.13 41.50
C TYR A 274 12.43 -21.26 43.01
N GLU A 275 11.75 -20.30 43.62
CA GLU A 275 11.38 -20.35 45.03
C GLU A 275 9.94 -19.88 45.25
N LYS A 276 9.42 -20.20 46.43
CA LYS A 276 8.13 -19.69 46.88
C LYS A 276 8.30 -18.25 47.34
N TYR A 277 7.45 -17.35 46.86
CA TYR A 277 7.46 -15.94 47.23
C TYR A 277 7.37 -15.73 48.74
N GLN A 278 8.37 -15.07 49.32
CA GLN A 278 8.45 -14.74 50.75
C GLN A 278 8.14 -13.25 50.96
N GLY A 279 6.85 -12.88 51.02
CA GLY A 279 6.44 -11.48 51.20
C GLY A 279 4.92 -11.25 51.21
N ASN A 280 4.50 -9.99 51.34
CA ASN A 280 3.10 -9.60 51.20
C ASN A 280 2.66 -9.74 49.74
N LYS A 281 1.58 -10.50 49.51
CA LYS A 281 0.98 -10.74 48.19
C LYS A 281 0.32 -9.46 47.64
N ALA A 282 1.10 -8.50 47.17
CA ALA A 282 0.60 -7.33 46.46
C ALA A 282 0.37 -7.68 44.98
N PHE A 283 -0.75 -7.24 44.42
CA PHE A 283 -1.11 -7.46 43.02
C PHE A 283 -0.94 -6.16 42.24
N THR A 284 -0.24 -6.23 41.11
CA THR A 284 -0.19 -5.13 40.14
C THR A 284 -0.67 -5.64 38.79
N ALA A 285 -1.47 -4.82 38.13
CA ALA A 285 -1.80 -5.02 36.73
C ALA A 285 -1.81 -3.68 36.02
N VAL A 286 -1.25 -3.68 34.82
CA VAL A 286 -1.09 -2.48 33.99
C VAL A 286 -1.71 -2.75 32.64
N GLU A 287 -2.46 -1.77 32.17
CA GLU A 287 -2.95 -1.70 30.81
C GLU A 287 -2.10 -0.69 30.05
N TYR A 288 -1.51 -1.16 28.96
CA TYR A 288 -0.78 -0.35 28.02
C TYR A 288 -1.51 -0.38 26.68
N GLN A 289 -1.77 0.80 26.12
CA GLN A 289 -2.36 0.96 24.79
C GLN A 289 -1.33 1.59 23.87
N GLN A 290 -1.13 0.98 22.70
CA GLN A 290 -0.37 1.57 21.60
C GLN A 290 -1.26 1.68 20.37
N ASP A 291 -1.40 2.91 19.88
CA ASP A 291 -2.16 3.17 18.66
C ASP A 291 -1.19 3.21 17.46
N ARG A 292 -1.41 2.30 16.52
CA ARG A 292 -0.66 2.20 15.27
C ARG A 292 -1.37 2.93 14.17
N THR A 293 -0.60 3.73 13.45
CA THR A 293 -1.09 4.61 12.39
C THR A 293 -0.59 4.11 11.05
N GLN A 294 -1.47 4.09 10.05
CA GLN A 294 -1.12 3.84 8.65
C GLN A 294 -1.74 4.92 7.76
N ILE A 295 -1.02 5.32 6.71
CA ILE A 295 -1.45 6.37 5.76
C ILE A 295 -1.51 5.79 4.35
N PRO A 296 -2.67 5.80 3.68
CA PRO A 296 -2.77 5.48 2.25
C PRO A 296 -1.95 6.45 1.37
N PRO A 297 -1.34 6.02 0.26
CA PRO A 297 -0.58 6.95 -0.60
C PRO A 297 -1.40 7.85 -1.47
N ASN A 298 -2.67 7.55 -1.69
CA ASN A 298 -3.57 8.55 -2.26
C ASN A 298 -3.78 9.75 -1.31
N ASN A 299 -3.24 9.72 -0.07
CA ASN A 299 -3.09 10.91 0.78
C ASN A 299 -1.89 11.80 0.40
N HIS A 300 -0.97 11.31 -0.45
CA HIS A 300 0.14 12.07 -0.99
C HIS A 300 -0.25 12.61 -2.37
N ALA A 301 0.08 13.87 -2.62
CA ALA A 301 -0.05 14.49 -3.92
C ALA A 301 0.88 13.85 -4.96
N LEU A 302 2.07 13.44 -4.51
CA LEU A 302 3.11 12.91 -5.38
C LEU A 302 3.79 11.72 -4.72
N VAL A 303 3.95 10.62 -5.46
CA VAL A 303 4.60 9.38 -5.00
C VAL A 303 5.53 8.86 -6.10
N TYR A 304 6.83 8.76 -5.85
CA TYR A 304 7.81 8.31 -6.85
C TYR A 304 8.64 7.13 -6.36
N GLU A 305 8.78 6.09 -7.18
CA GLU A 305 9.71 4.98 -6.96
C GLU A 305 11.16 5.38 -7.24
N ASP A 306 11.34 6.42 -8.04
CA ASP A 306 12.61 6.89 -8.56
C ASP A 306 12.82 8.40 -8.31
N ASP A 307 13.86 8.97 -8.89
CA ASP A 307 14.15 10.39 -8.76
C ASP A 307 13.02 11.29 -9.29
N ILE A 308 12.66 12.33 -8.52
CA ILE A 308 11.83 13.44 -8.98
C ILE A 308 12.76 14.54 -9.48
N SER A 309 12.57 14.96 -10.73
CA SER A 309 13.12 16.22 -11.27
C SER A 309 11.97 17.17 -11.59
N LEU A 310 12.02 18.40 -11.08
CA LEU A 310 11.02 19.43 -11.32
C LEU A 310 11.69 20.78 -11.62
N THR A 311 11.79 21.11 -12.91
CA THR A 311 12.30 22.38 -13.43
C THR A 311 11.33 22.95 -14.46
N PRO A 312 10.21 23.56 -14.03
CA PRO A 312 9.11 23.93 -14.92
C PRO A 312 9.38 25.25 -15.67
N GLN A 313 8.82 25.37 -16.87
CA GLN A 313 8.86 26.62 -17.66
C GLN A 313 7.78 27.63 -17.23
N ALA A 314 6.67 27.14 -16.68
CA ALA A 314 5.58 27.94 -16.11
C ALA A 314 5.56 27.78 -14.58
N ASN A 315 4.91 28.71 -13.87
CA ASN A 315 4.79 28.63 -12.42
C ASN A 315 4.15 27.29 -12.01
N PHE A 316 4.80 26.59 -11.08
CA PHE A 316 4.35 25.31 -10.57
C PHE A 316 4.00 25.45 -9.09
N GLN A 317 2.74 25.14 -8.80
CA GLN A 317 2.15 25.20 -7.47
C GLN A 317 1.60 23.81 -7.15
N LEU A 318 1.89 23.29 -5.95
CA LEU A 318 1.38 22.00 -5.51
C LEU A 318 1.10 22.04 -4.01
N ASN A 319 -0.09 21.59 -3.62
CA ASN A 319 -0.50 21.35 -2.23
C ASN A 319 -0.42 19.86 -1.90
N GLY A 320 -0.30 19.52 -0.62
CA GLY A 320 -0.32 18.13 -0.15
C GLY A 320 1.07 17.51 0.05
N ALA A 321 1.09 16.25 0.49
CA ALA A 321 2.32 15.53 0.84
C ALA A 321 3.03 14.96 -0.38
N ILE A 322 4.35 14.81 -0.30
CA ILE A 322 5.20 14.28 -1.37
C ILE A 322 6.03 13.12 -0.82
N PHE A 323 6.13 12.03 -1.56
CA PHE A 323 6.96 10.88 -1.24
C PHE A 323 7.82 10.50 -2.45
N THR A 324 9.11 10.26 -2.25
CA THR A 324 9.96 9.61 -3.24
C THR A 324 10.94 8.66 -2.58
N ASN A 325 11.15 7.49 -3.18
CA ASN A 325 12.25 6.58 -2.84
C ASN A 325 13.60 7.06 -3.43
N GLY A 326 13.55 7.92 -4.43
CA GLY A 326 14.68 8.52 -5.12
C GLY A 326 15.18 9.80 -4.46
N ASN A 327 15.90 10.58 -5.24
CA ASN A 327 16.28 11.96 -4.98
C ASN A 327 15.14 12.92 -5.40
N PHE A 328 15.12 14.12 -4.83
CA PHE A 328 14.23 15.20 -5.29
C PHE A 328 15.07 16.42 -5.70
N LEU A 329 15.17 16.59 -7.02
CA LEU A 329 15.86 17.67 -7.70
C LEU A 329 14.83 18.70 -8.16
N THR A 330 14.93 19.93 -7.68
CA THR A 330 13.98 20.97 -8.10
C THR A 330 14.59 22.37 -8.11
N SER A 331 14.23 23.17 -9.10
CA SER A 331 14.56 24.59 -9.16
C SER A 331 13.75 25.32 -10.24
N ASP A 332 13.80 26.64 -10.22
CA ASP A 332 13.20 27.55 -11.21
C ASP A 332 14.11 27.85 -12.41
N ILE A 333 15.12 27.02 -12.70
CA ILE A 333 16.13 27.28 -13.75
C ILE A 333 15.57 27.42 -15.17
N GLN A 334 14.33 26.99 -15.40
CA GLN A 334 13.62 27.12 -16.69
C GLN A 334 12.64 28.32 -16.72
N GLY A 335 12.64 29.17 -15.68
CA GLY A 335 11.86 30.41 -15.59
C GLY A 335 10.56 30.32 -14.78
N GLY A 336 10.02 29.12 -14.55
CA GLY A 336 8.82 28.92 -13.75
C GLY A 336 9.09 28.85 -12.25
N ALA A 337 8.43 29.69 -11.45
CA ALA A 337 8.58 29.65 -10.00
C ALA A 337 7.99 28.36 -9.39
N VAL A 338 8.73 27.70 -8.49
CA VAL A 338 8.30 26.49 -7.80
C VAL A 338 7.91 26.80 -6.35
N ARG A 339 6.67 26.49 -5.96
CA ARG A 339 6.20 26.62 -4.57
C ARG A 339 5.37 25.43 -4.12
N PHE A 340 5.76 24.85 -2.98
CA PHE A 340 5.04 23.78 -2.30
C PHE A 340 4.22 24.34 -1.13
N TYR A 341 2.91 24.19 -1.21
CA TYR A 341 1.94 24.71 -0.23
C TYR A 341 1.62 23.67 0.86
N GLN A 342 0.95 24.09 1.93
CA GLN A 342 0.25 23.16 2.82
C GLN A 342 -0.94 22.51 2.08
N VAL A 343 -1.54 21.47 2.67
CA VAL A 343 -2.62 20.70 2.04
C VAL A 343 -3.85 21.54 1.67
N SER A 344 -4.25 22.50 2.50
CA SER A 344 -5.36 23.42 2.25
C SER A 344 -5.23 24.70 3.13
N SER A 345 -6.28 25.52 3.22
CA SER A 345 -6.38 26.67 4.12
C SER A 345 -6.34 26.26 5.60
N PRO A 346 -5.84 27.09 6.54
CA PRO A 346 -5.94 26.85 7.99
C PRO A 346 -7.37 26.61 8.49
N SER A 347 -8.40 27.05 7.75
CA SER A 347 -9.80 26.77 8.04
C SER A 347 -10.27 25.36 7.64
N SER A 348 -9.44 24.58 6.95
CA SER A 348 -9.75 23.20 6.52
C SER A 348 -9.66 22.20 7.68
N CYS A 349 -10.53 21.19 7.66
CA CYS A 349 -10.44 20.04 8.57
C CYS A 349 -9.21 19.16 8.32
N PHE A 350 -8.55 19.34 7.19
CA PHE A 350 -7.40 18.53 6.79
C PHE A 350 -6.07 19.25 7.02
N TYR A 351 -6.09 20.50 7.50
CA TYR A 351 -4.91 21.31 7.73
C TYR A 351 -4.09 20.81 8.93
N GLU A 352 -3.25 19.81 8.64
CA GLU A 352 -2.43 19.08 9.59
C GLU A 352 -1.01 18.93 9.04
N ALA A 353 0.01 19.00 9.92
CA ALA A 353 1.41 18.97 9.51
C ALA A 353 1.76 17.77 8.61
N HIS A 354 1.20 16.59 8.92
CA HIS A 354 1.50 15.35 8.20
C HIS A 354 0.94 15.31 6.77
N ASN A 355 -0.18 15.99 6.50
CA ASN A 355 -0.85 15.98 5.18
C ASN A 355 -0.08 16.78 4.12
N ALA A 356 1.06 17.38 4.49
CA ALA A 356 1.89 18.11 3.56
C ALA A 356 3.40 17.84 3.70
N LYS A 357 3.80 16.81 4.47
CA LYS A 357 5.21 16.40 4.60
C LYS A 357 5.82 15.99 3.26
N ILE A 358 7.12 16.25 3.10
CA ILE A 358 7.93 15.80 1.96
C ILE A 358 8.89 14.74 2.48
N THR A 359 8.77 13.50 2.00
CA THR A 359 9.59 12.37 2.42
C THR A 359 10.45 11.91 1.25
N VAL A 360 11.77 11.90 1.42
CA VAL A 360 12.74 11.60 0.36
C VAL A 360 13.68 10.50 0.83
N GLY A 361 13.65 9.35 0.17
CA GLY A 361 14.52 8.20 0.45
C GLY A 361 15.99 8.48 0.12
N GLY A 362 16.24 9.23 -0.96
CA GLY A 362 17.56 9.68 -1.40
C GLY A 362 17.96 11.03 -0.82
N ASN A 363 18.31 11.95 -1.70
CA ASN A 363 18.85 13.27 -1.39
C ASN A 363 18.05 14.38 -2.08
N ILE A 364 18.20 15.61 -1.60
CA ILE A 364 17.67 16.83 -2.25
C ILE A 364 18.79 17.69 -2.81
N ALA A 365 18.54 18.31 -3.97
CA ALA A 365 19.39 19.32 -4.58
C ALA A 365 18.60 20.32 -5.44
N LEU A 366 19.20 21.48 -5.71
CA LEU A 366 18.69 22.51 -6.63
C LEU A 366 19.16 22.21 -8.06
N GLY A 367 18.24 22.00 -9.00
CA GLY A 367 18.55 21.67 -10.39
C GLY A 367 17.66 20.55 -10.96
N GLY A 368 18.03 20.04 -12.13
CA GLY A 368 17.39 18.89 -12.78
C GLY A 368 18.40 17.82 -13.23
N PHE A 369 17.93 16.82 -13.96
CA PHE A 369 18.72 15.65 -14.38
C PHE A 369 19.96 15.97 -15.22
N THR A 370 19.95 17.08 -15.95
CA THR A 370 21.04 17.50 -16.84
C THR A 370 21.84 18.68 -16.28
N SER A 371 21.52 19.16 -15.07
CA SER A 371 22.17 20.32 -14.47
C SER A 371 23.60 19.98 -14.01
N THR A 372 24.56 20.76 -14.51
CA THR A 372 25.99 20.62 -14.21
C THR A 372 26.44 21.38 -12.97
N ASN A 373 25.53 22.09 -12.30
CA ASN A 373 25.75 22.79 -11.04
C ASN A 373 24.40 22.99 -10.31
N SER A 374 24.47 23.28 -9.02
CA SER A 374 23.28 23.59 -8.23
C SER A 374 22.88 25.05 -8.42
N GLN A 375 21.72 25.30 -9.01
CA GLN A 375 21.25 26.65 -9.37
C GLN A 375 19.72 26.79 -9.25
N GLY A 376 19.27 28.04 -9.19
CA GLY A 376 17.86 28.41 -9.05
C GLY A 376 17.35 28.31 -7.60
N ASN A 377 16.04 28.50 -7.44
CA ASN A 377 15.34 28.49 -6.16
C ASN A 377 14.06 27.66 -6.23
N ALA A 378 13.62 27.18 -5.07
CA ALA A 378 12.29 26.65 -4.84
C ALA A 378 11.84 27.03 -3.43
N THR A 379 10.53 27.24 -3.23
CA THR A 379 9.97 27.67 -1.94
C THR A 379 9.09 26.58 -1.34
N VAL A 380 9.20 26.38 -0.04
CA VAL A 380 8.35 25.46 0.73
C VAL A 380 7.66 26.22 1.84
N ASP A 381 6.35 26.07 1.93
CA ASP A 381 5.57 26.59 3.04
C ASP A 381 5.68 25.67 4.27
N LEU A 382 5.75 26.24 5.47
CA LEU A 382 5.90 25.55 6.76
C LEU A 382 4.60 25.56 7.55
N PHE A 383 4.30 24.44 8.21
CA PHE A 383 3.15 24.31 9.10
C PHE A 383 3.41 25.05 10.42
N LYS A 384 2.60 26.08 10.70
CA LYS A 384 2.70 26.91 11.92
C LYS A 384 1.55 26.69 12.92
N GLY A 385 0.71 25.68 12.70
CA GLY A 385 -0.55 25.50 13.44
C GLY A 385 -1.73 26.23 12.81
N GLN A 386 -2.94 25.97 13.29
CA GLN A 386 -4.20 26.50 12.71
C GLN A 386 -4.44 27.99 13.00
N ASP A 387 -3.87 28.52 14.09
CA ASP A 387 -4.10 29.90 14.53
C ASP A 387 -2.98 30.88 14.13
N ALA A 388 -1.99 30.41 13.36
CA ALA A 388 -0.85 31.21 12.93
C ALA A 388 -0.77 31.29 11.39
N ASN A 389 -0.23 32.41 10.91
CA ASN A 389 0.05 32.57 9.49
C ASN A 389 1.11 31.57 9.03
N VAL A 390 0.92 31.05 7.82
CA VAL A 390 1.85 30.13 7.18
C VAL A 390 3.21 30.81 6.97
N GLY A 391 4.29 30.16 7.36
CA GLY A 391 5.66 30.61 7.08
C GLY A 391 6.19 29.96 5.79
N SER A 392 7.30 30.45 5.24
CA SER A 392 7.98 29.81 4.12
C SER A 392 9.49 29.84 4.25
N VAL A 393 10.17 28.88 3.62
CA VAL A 393 11.63 28.75 3.57
C VAL A 393 12.08 28.35 2.17
N PHE A 394 13.32 28.69 1.81
CA PHE A 394 13.93 28.27 0.55
C PHE A 394 14.43 26.83 0.64
N TRP A 395 14.39 26.14 -0.50
CA TRP A 395 15.00 24.83 -0.69
C TRP A 395 16.52 24.88 -0.54
N ASN A 396 17.13 23.81 -0.03
CA ASN A 396 18.57 23.71 0.18
C ASN A 396 19.12 22.33 -0.24
N ASN A 397 20.42 22.26 -0.53
CA ASN A 397 21.09 21.03 -0.94
C ASN A 397 21.49 20.19 0.28
N SER A 398 21.19 18.89 0.23
CA SER A 398 21.65 17.91 1.23
C SER A 398 23.03 17.30 0.93
N ILE A 399 23.47 17.42 -0.33
CA ILE A 399 24.79 17.00 -0.80
C ILE A 399 25.61 18.26 -1.10
N SER A 400 26.91 18.21 -0.80
CA SER A 400 27.83 19.32 -1.02
C SER A 400 27.94 19.67 -2.51
N ASN A 401 28.36 20.89 -2.81
CA ASN A 401 28.53 21.37 -4.20
C ASN A 401 29.66 20.66 -4.98
N LEU A 402 30.35 19.69 -4.38
CA LEU A 402 31.31 18.81 -5.08
C LEU A 402 30.60 17.85 -6.06
N ASN A 403 29.31 17.56 -5.83
CA ASN A 403 28.51 16.71 -6.71
C ASN A 403 27.42 17.57 -7.36
N THR A 404 27.31 17.47 -8.68
CA THR A 404 26.28 18.18 -9.47
C THR A 404 24.94 17.46 -9.35
N PRO A 405 23.79 18.13 -9.56
CA PRO A 405 22.48 17.47 -9.58
C PRO A 405 22.43 16.28 -10.53
N ALA A 406 23.03 16.39 -11.73
CA ALA A 406 23.13 15.29 -12.68
C ALA A 406 23.93 14.09 -12.15
N ASN A 407 24.97 14.31 -11.34
CA ASN A 407 25.78 13.24 -10.74
C ASN A 407 25.14 12.64 -9.48
N ILE A 408 24.27 13.39 -8.80
CA ILE A 408 23.49 12.93 -7.64
C ILE A 408 22.37 11.98 -8.09
N ALA A 409 21.79 12.23 -9.27
CA ALA A 409 20.73 11.42 -9.84
C ALA A 409 21.12 9.94 -9.97
N TYR A 410 20.11 9.06 -9.92
CA TYR A 410 20.30 7.62 -9.93
C TYR A 410 20.40 7.04 -11.34
N ASN A 411 21.37 6.15 -11.52
CA ASN A 411 21.57 5.32 -12.69
C ASN A 411 20.75 4.02 -12.56
N ASN A 412 19.52 4.05 -13.10
CA ASN A 412 18.60 2.91 -13.05
C ASN A 412 19.16 1.67 -13.75
N LEU A 413 19.89 1.84 -14.86
CA LEU A 413 20.48 0.72 -15.60
C LEU A 413 21.52 -0.02 -14.76
N ALA A 414 22.43 0.72 -14.12
CA ALA A 414 23.43 0.13 -13.22
C ALA A 414 22.76 -0.58 -12.04
N TYR A 415 21.75 0.05 -11.43
CA TYR A 415 20.99 -0.56 -10.34
C TYR A 415 20.32 -1.88 -10.76
N ILE A 416 19.59 -1.90 -11.89
CA ILE A 416 18.93 -3.11 -12.39
C ILE A 416 19.94 -4.20 -12.74
N ARG A 417 21.07 -3.86 -13.36
CA ARG A 417 22.13 -4.82 -13.66
C ARG A 417 22.71 -5.45 -12.39
N ARG A 418 22.96 -4.66 -11.33
CA ARG A 418 23.39 -5.19 -10.02
C ARG A 418 22.35 -6.16 -9.43
N ILE A 419 21.06 -5.82 -9.48
CA ILE A 419 19.99 -6.73 -9.05
C ILE A 419 19.99 -8.03 -9.86
N ASN A 420 20.10 -7.96 -11.19
CA ASN A 420 20.17 -9.14 -12.05
C ASN A 420 21.38 -10.02 -11.71
N GLN A 421 22.55 -9.44 -11.42
CA GLN A 421 23.74 -10.19 -11.00
C GLN A 421 23.54 -10.89 -9.65
N LEU A 422 22.99 -10.20 -8.65
CA LEU A 422 22.68 -10.79 -7.34
C LEU A 422 21.71 -11.98 -7.47
N VAL A 423 20.66 -11.81 -8.28
CA VAL A 423 19.67 -12.85 -8.51
C VAL A 423 20.27 -14.04 -9.25
N ASN A 424 21.08 -13.81 -10.28
CA ASN A 424 21.76 -14.89 -11.02
C ASN A 424 22.74 -15.66 -10.13
N ALA A 425 23.48 -14.96 -9.25
CA ALA A 425 24.34 -15.58 -8.27
C ALA A 425 23.56 -16.49 -7.32
N GLN A 426 22.40 -16.05 -6.82
CA GLN A 426 21.59 -16.87 -5.90
C GLN A 426 20.81 -17.99 -6.61
N ILE A 427 20.35 -17.79 -7.84
CA ILE A 427 19.69 -18.84 -8.65
C ILE A 427 20.64 -20.01 -8.90
N SER A 428 21.94 -19.73 -9.04
CA SER A 428 22.98 -20.75 -9.21
C SER A 428 23.23 -21.57 -7.93
N ASN A 429 22.73 -21.12 -6.77
CA ASN A 429 22.79 -21.83 -5.50
C ASN A 429 21.52 -22.68 -5.27
N SER A 430 21.62 -23.64 -4.34
CA SER A 430 20.49 -24.47 -3.91
C SER A 430 19.37 -23.62 -3.33
N GLU A 431 18.12 -23.96 -3.67
CA GLU A 431 16.91 -23.31 -3.14
C GLU A 431 16.74 -23.42 -1.64
N SER A 432 17.36 -24.41 -1.00
CA SER A 432 17.42 -24.52 0.46
C SER A 432 18.13 -23.34 1.12
N THR A 433 18.95 -22.60 0.36
CA THR A 433 19.64 -21.39 0.84
C THR A 433 18.82 -20.12 0.65
N ASP A 434 17.65 -20.21 0.01
CA ASP A 434 16.79 -19.04 -0.20
C ASP A 434 16.19 -18.56 1.13
N PRO A 435 16.00 -17.23 1.28
CA PRO A 435 15.32 -16.66 2.44
C PRO A 435 13.89 -17.17 2.61
N SER A 436 13.39 -17.17 3.85
CA SER A 436 12.00 -17.56 4.16
C SER A 436 10.96 -16.67 3.48
N GLU A 437 11.29 -15.40 3.24
CA GLU A 437 10.47 -14.44 2.48
C GLU A 437 10.23 -14.91 1.03
N VAL A 438 11.26 -15.46 0.39
CA VAL A 438 11.23 -15.91 -1.01
C VAL A 438 10.41 -17.18 -1.14
N THR A 439 10.64 -18.16 -0.26
CA THR A 439 9.92 -19.44 -0.26
C THR A 439 8.44 -19.26 0.08
N THR A 440 8.12 -18.40 1.05
CA THR A 440 6.72 -18.06 1.39
C THR A 440 6.05 -17.31 0.25
N GLY A 441 6.74 -16.35 -0.39
CA GLY A 441 6.21 -15.61 -1.54
C GLY A 441 5.92 -16.50 -2.74
N LEU A 442 6.78 -17.50 -2.99
CA LEU A 442 6.57 -18.50 -4.04
C LEU A 442 5.34 -19.37 -3.75
N ALA A 443 5.20 -19.86 -2.52
CA ALA A 443 4.04 -20.65 -2.10
C ALA A 443 2.73 -19.85 -2.20
N ALA A 444 2.74 -18.58 -1.77
CA ALA A 444 1.60 -17.68 -1.90
C ALA A 444 1.22 -17.41 -3.37
N LYS A 445 2.21 -17.26 -4.26
CA LYS A 445 1.96 -17.10 -5.69
C LYS A 445 1.32 -18.34 -6.31
N GLN A 446 1.81 -19.53 -5.97
CA GLN A 446 1.22 -20.79 -6.42
C GLN A 446 -0.23 -20.91 -5.95
N GLN A 447 -0.52 -20.61 -4.68
CA GLN A 447 -1.87 -20.62 -4.13
C GLN A 447 -2.79 -19.62 -4.84
N ALA A 448 -2.29 -18.41 -5.15
CA ALA A 448 -3.07 -17.37 -5.81
C ALA A 448 -3.44 -17.73 -7.26
N LEU A 449 -2.57 -18.48 -7.96
CA LEU A 449 -2.81 -18.90 -9.34
C LEU A 449 -3.69 -20.16 -9.46
N GLY A 450 -3.83 -20.94 -8.39
CA GLY A 450 -4.64 -22.16 -8.41
C GLY A 450 -4.05 -23.32 -9.23
N ILE A 451 -2.79 -23.25 -9.64
CA ILE A 451 -2.12 -24.25 -10.48
C ILE A 451 -0.90 -24.89 -9.78
N THR A 452 -0.45 -26.03 -10.30
CA THR A 452 0.86 -26.60 -9.93
C THR A 452 1.94 -26.03 -10.85
N LEU A 453 2.99 -25.43 -10.27
CA LEU A 453 4.08 -24.83 -11.05
C LEU A 453 4.99 -25.92 -11.64
N ASN A 454 5.20 -25.88 -12.95
CA ASN A 454 6.26 -26.67 -13.59
C ASN A 454 7.66 -26.06 -13.34
N GLU A 455 8.72 -26.74 -13.75
CA GLU A 455 10.12 -26.31 -13.51
C GLU A 455 10.43 -24.90 -14.07
N LYS A 456 9.94 -24.57 -15.26
CA LYS A 456 10.15 -23.27 -15.91
C LYS A 456 9.42 -22.15 -15.18
N GLU A 457 8.16 -22.40 -14.80
CA GLU A 457 7.34 -21.44 -14.04
C GLU A 457 7.91 -21.22 -12.65
N ARG A 458 8.34 -22.30 -12.00
CA ARG A 458 8.94 -22.24 -10.68
C ARG A 458 10.23 -21.43 -10.69
N THR A 459 11.07 -21.61 -11.71
CA THR A 459 12.27 -20.78 -11.92
C THR A 459 11.94 -19.31 -12.17
N LYS A 460 10.92 -19.03 -13.00
CA LYS A 460 10.42 -17.67 -13.29
C LYS A 460 9.94 -16.98 -12.02
N TYR A 461 9.03 -17.60 -11.26
CA TYR A 461 8.47 -17.00 -10.05
C TYR A 461 9.51 -16.92 -8.92
N ARG A 462 10.42 -17.90 -8.79
CA ARG A 462 11.56 -17.81 -7.86
C ARG A 462 12.43 -16.60 -8.17
N ARG A 463 12.76 -16.35 -9.44
CA ARG A 463 13.50 -15.16 -9.88
C ARG A 463 12.78 -13.87 -9.50
N GLN A 464 11.47 -13.78 -9.74
CA GLN A 464 10.67 -12.60 -9.36
C GLN A 464 10.70 -12.34 -7.85
N GLN A 465 10.57 -13.39 -7.02
CA GLN A 465 10.66 -13.25 -5.56
C GLN A 465 12.06 -12.81 -5.10
N LEU A 466 13.13 -13.36 -5.70
CA LEU A 466 14.51 -12.92 -5.43
C LEU A 466 14.76 -11.47 -5.86
N GLN A 467 14.19 -11.02 -6.98
CA GLN A 467 14.27 -9.61 -7.41
C GLN A 467 13.64 -8.68 -6.36
N ILE A 468 12.44 -9.01 -5.87
CA ILE A 468 11.78 -8.25 -4.80
C ILE A 468 12.64 -8.26 -3.52
N TYR A 469 13.21 -9.42 -3.18
CA TYR A 469 14.07 -9.57 -2.00
C TYR A 469 15.30 -8.67 -2.05
N PHE A 470 16.05 -8.68 -3.16
CA PHE A 470 17.26 -7.86 -3.29
C PHE A 470 16.95 -6.38 -3.48
N LYS A 471 15.86 -6.00 -4.16
CA LYS A 471 15.46 -4.58 -4.30
C LYS A 471 15.28 -3.90 -2.94
N LYS A 472 14.73 -4.60 -1.95
CA LYS A 472 14.55 -4.07 -0.58
C LYS A 472 15.86 -3.82 0.17
N ARG A 473 16.97 -4.46 -0.25
CA ARG A 473 18.24 -4.53 0.51
C ARG A 473 19.42 -3.89 -0.20
N THR A 474 19.25 -3.55 -1.47
CA THR A 474 20.28 -2.90 -2.28
C THR A 474 19.93 -1.42 -2.43
N ARG A 475 20.85 -0.54 -2.07
CA ARG A 475 20.69 0.91 -2.27
C ARG A 475 20.72 1.27 -3.76
N ARG A 476 20.21 2.45 -4.12
CA ARG A 476 20.29 2.97 -5.49
C ARG A 476 21.72 3.40 -5.83
N VAL A 477 22.02 3.48 -7.12
CA VAL A 477 23.36 3.77 -7.66
C VAL A 477 23.36 5.18 -8.25
N PRO A 478 24.06 6.17 -7.69
CA PRO A 478 24.18 7.49 -8.30
C PRO A 478 25.13 7.49 -9.51
N TYR A 479 24.93 8.43 -10.43
CA TYR A 479 25.82 8.60 -11.60
C TYR A 479 27.26 8.95 -11.23
N THR A 480 27.49 9.54 -10.05
CA THR A 480 28.85 9.75 -9.53
C THR A 480 29.60 8.45 -9.21
N GLU A 481 28.88 7.35 -8.96
CA GLU A 481 29.47 6.02 -8.69
C GLU A 481 29.65 5.23 -9.99
N VAL A 482 28.60 5.20 -10.82
CA VAL A 482 28.63 4.54 -12.14
C VAL A 482 28.08 5.52 -13.19
N ALA A 483 28.97 6.03 -14.04
CA ALA A 483 28.60 6.95 -15.11
C ALA A 483 27.65 6.29 -16.13
N ALA A 484 26.87 7.10 -16.86
CA ALA A 484 25.73 6.63 -17.67
C ALA A 484 26.08 5.58 -18.74
N ASP A 485 27.27 5.68 -19.34
CA ASP A 485 27.71 4.78 -20.40
C ASP A 485 28.90 3.89 -19.95
N ALA A 486 29.19 3.85 -18.65
CA ALA A 486 30.26 3.04 -18.11
C ALA A 486 29.85 1.57 -17.99
N THR A 487 30.77 0.66 -18.33
CA THR A 487 30.62 -0.76 -18.00
C THR A 487 31.17 -0.99 -16.59
N GLU A 488 30.30 -1.40 -15.67
CA GLU A 488 30.71 -1.73 -14.30
C GLU A 488 31.44 -3.09 -14.27
N THR A 489 32.60 -3.14 -13.60
CA THR A 489 33.29 -4.39 -13.29
C THR A 489 32.81 -4.91 -11.95
N TYR A 490 32.25 -6.10 -11.93
CA TYR A 490 31.69 -6.69 -10.70
C TYR A 490 32.76 -7.42 -9.88
N PRO A 491 32.72 -7.32 -8.53
CA PRO A 491 33.55 -8.14 -7.65
C PRO A 491 33.30 -9.65 -7.86
N SER A 492 34.30 -10.48 -7.55
CA SER A 492 34.19 -11.95 -7.66
C SER A 492 33.17 -12.54 -6.68
N THR A 493 32.98 -11.92 -5.51
CA THR A 493 31.98 -12.29 -4.51
C THR A 493 30.90 -11.22 -4.42
N LEU A 494 29.65 -11.57 -4.72
CA LEU A 494 28.52 -10.64 -4.74
C LEU A 494 27.55 -10.80 -3.56
N LEU A 495 27.54 -11.97 -2.92
CA LEU A 495 26.61 -12.34 -1.87
C LEU A 495 27.35 -12.60 -0.56
N GLN A 496 26.71 -12.26 0.55
CA GLN A 496 27.13 -12.58 1.91
C GLN A 496 25.96 -13.24 2.66
N GLY A 497 26.28 -14.14 3.59
CA GLY A 497 25.26 -14.85 4.40
C GLY A 497 24.49 -15.92 3.63
N SER A 498 23.48 -16.51 4.27
CA SER A 498 22.56 -17.49 3.70
C SER A 498 21.21 -17.47 4.40
N GLY A 499 20.15 -18.00 3.77
CA GLY A 499 18.80 -17.97 4.31
C GLY A 499 18.36 -16.53 4.62
N ASP A 500 17.83 -16.29 5.82
CA ASP A 500 17.33 -14.96 6.21
C ASP A 500 18.43 -13.90 6.42
N THR A 501 19.70 -14.29 6.44
CA THR A 501 20.86 -13.39 6.50
C THR A 501 21.46 -13.05 5.13
N LEU A 502 20.94 -13.67 4.06
CA LEU A 502 21.42 -13.48 2.68
C LEU A 502 21.32 -12.00 2.28
N ARG A 503 22.44 -11.42 1.84
CA ARG A 503 22.53 -10.00 1.49
C ARG A 503 23.54 -9.70 0.39
N PRO A 504 23.43 -8.56 -0.29
CA PRO A 504 24.50 -8.04 -1.14
C PRO A 504 25.77 -7.73 -0.35
N ILE A 505 26.89 -7.52 -1.03
CA ILE A 505 28.10 -6.92 -0.44
C ILE A 505 27.81 -5.56 0.20
N ASP A 506 28.55 -5.23 1.27
CA ASP A 506 28.26 -4.08 2.13
C ASP A 506 28.23 -2.75 1.37
N ASN A 507 29.10 -2.53 0.39
CA ASN A 507 29.10 -1.30 -0.41
C ASN A 507 27.85 -1.13 -1.29
N TRP A 508 27.07 -2.19 -1.54
CA TRP A 508 25.78 -2.16 -2.24
C TRP A 508 24.59 -2.09 -1.28
N VAL A 509 24.82 -2.21 0.03
CA VAL A 509 23.81 -2.04 1.09
C VAL A 509 23.88 -0.62 1.67
N TYR A 510 25.07 -0.14 2.04
CA TYR A 510 25.22 1.15 2.71
C TYR A 510 25.55 2.30 1.74
N PRO A 511 24.95 3.50 1.93
CA PRO A 511 25.27 4.66 1.12
C PRO A 511 26.57 5.36 1.54
N THR A 512 26.94 5.24 2.81
CA THR A 512 28.17 5.73 3.42
C THR A 512 28.73 4.66 4.34
N ASP A 513 29.97 4.85 4.81
CA ASP A 513 30.58 3.98 5.79
C ASP A 513 29.66 3.80 7.03
N PRO A 514 29.32 2.56 7.41
CA PRO A 514 28.43 2.31 8.55
C PRO A 514 29.08 2.67 9.90
N THR A 515 30.40 2.82 9.99
CA THR A 515 31.10 3.18 11.23
C THR A 515 30.91 4.64 11.63
N ASP A 516 30.79 5.55 10.65
CA ASP A 516 30.65 6.99 10.89
C ASP A 516 29.34 7.60 10.36
N GLY A 517 28.65 6.94 9.44
CA GLY A 517 27.39 7.39 8.85
C GLY A 517 27.51 8.59 7.90
N LYS A 518 28.73 8.98 7.49
CA LYS A 518 28.98 10.19 6.68
C LYS A 518 29.98 10.03 5.53
N THR A 519 30.92 9.07 5.59
CA THR A 519 31.96 8.93 4.56
C THR A 519 31.43 8.18 3.34
N GLY A 520 31.32 8.85 2.19
CA GLY A 520 30.79 8.24 0.95
C GLY A 520 31.82 7.44 0.12
N THR A 521 33.12 7.64 0.33
CA THR A 521 34.20 6.99 -0.43
C THR A 521 34.16 5.47 -0.27
N GLY A 522 34.19 4.73 -1.39
CA GLY A 522 34.06 3.26 -1.40
C GLY A 522 32.61 2.77 -1.32
N TYR A 523 31.66 3.69 -1.21
CA TYR A 523 30.21 3.46 -1.22
C TYR A 523 29.57 4.25 -2.37
N THR A 524 28.79 5.30 -2.10
CA THR A 524 28.13 6.12 -3.13
C THR A 524 29.03 7.19 -3.76
N ASN A 525 30.17 7.50 -3.16
CA ASN A 525 31.04 8.65 -3.49
C ASN A 525 30.34 10.04 -3.39
N LEU A 526 29.16 10.11 -2.77
CA LEU A 526 28.48 11.38 -2.48
C LEU A 526 28.99 11.97 -1.15
N SER A 527 29.16 13.29 -1.12
CA SER A 527 29.60 14.01 0.09
C SER A 527 28.44 14.81 0.70
N LEU A 528 28.07 14.49 1.94
CA LEU A 528 27.00 15.20 2.67
C LEU A 528 27.34 16.69 2.86
N ASN A 529 26.33 17.56 2.80
CA ASN A 529 26.50 19.00 3.00
C ASN A 529 26.59 19.34 4.49
N ILE A 530 27.80 19.25 5.04
CA ILE A 530 28.10 19.45 6.46
C ILE A 530 28.82 20.78 6.66
N THR A 531 28.33 21.59 7.61
CA THR A 531 29.00 22.82 8.05
C THR A 531 29.18 22.78 9.56
N GLY A 532 30.43 22.62 10.02
CA GLY A 532 30.73 22.45 11.45
C GLY A 532 30.09 21.17 12.00
N THR A 533 29.20 21.31 12.99
CA THR A 533 28.44 20.21 13.61
C THR A 533 27.01 20.07 13.06
N SER A 534 26.65 20.84 12.03
CA SER A 534 25.32 20.87 11.41
C SER A 534 25.34 20.19 10.04
N LEU A 535 24.20 19.61 9.66
CA LEU A 535 23.95 18.94 8.38
C LEU A 535 22.76 19.59 7.69
N GLU A 536 22.89 19.90 6.41
CA GLU A 536 21.76 20.43 5.63
C GLU A 536 20.83 19.31 5.10
N PRO A 537 19.51 19.54 5.04
CA PRO A 537 18.79 20.66 5.62
C PRO A 537 18.78 20.59 7.15
N LYS A 538 18.89 21.76 7.79
CA LYS A 538 18.78 21.87 9.25
C LYS A 538 17.45 21.31 9.77
N ALA A 539 17.47 20.61 10.90
CA ALA A 539 16.31 19.91 11.43
C ALA A 539 16.22 19.94 12.96
N THR A 540 14.98 19.89 13.47
CA THR A 540 14.65 19.78 14.90
C THR A 540 14.66 18.32 15.34
N GLU A 541 15.09 18.05 16.57
CA GLU A 541 14.99 16.71 17.16
C GLU A 541 13.54 16.17 17.11
N PRO A 542 13.30 14.94 16.60
CA PRO A 542 11.95 14.40 16.37
C PRO A 542 11.01 14.39 17.58
N THR A 543 11.54 14.09 18.77
CA THR A 543 10.75 14.07 20.02
C THR A 543 10.28 15.47 20.39
N SER A 544 11.17 16.46 20.25
CA SER A 544 10.87 17.86 20.51
C SER A 544 9.84 18.42 19.52
N LEU A 545 9.95 18.05 18.24
CA LEU A 545 8.98 18.42 17.19
C LEU A 545 7.59 17.80 17.42
N LYS A 546 7.52 16.55 17.88
CA LYS A 546 6.23 15.93 18.24
C LYS A 546 5.56 16.66 19.42
N ASN A 547 6.35 17.04 20.42
CA ASN A 547 5.85 17.75 21.61
C ASN A 547 5.34 19.16 21.30
N SER A 548 5.82 19.81 20.23
CA SER A 548 5.32 21.10 19.76
C SER A 548 4.09 21.01 18.84
N GLY A 549 3.44 19.85 18.76
CA GLY A 549 2.28 19.65 17.88
C GLY A 549 2.64 19.62 16.39
N GLY A 550 3.91 19.36 16.06
CA GLY A 550 4.39 19.31 14.68
C GLY A 550 4.61 20.66 14.02
N VAL A 551 4.66 21.76 14.80
CA VAL A 551 4.99 23.10 14.29
C VAL A 551 6.40 23.11 13.72
N GLU A 552 6.51 23.38 12.42
CA GLU A 552 7.75 23.33 11.64
C GLU A 552 8.48 24.67 11.72
N ALA A 553 9.78 24.65 12.04
CA ALA A 553 10.62 25.85 12.10
C ALA A 553 11.68 25.87 10.99
N LEU A 554 12.20 24.71 10.63
CA LEU A 554 13.32 24.52 9.71
C LEU A 554 12.89 23.67 8.50
N LEU A 555 13.64 23.76 7.39
CA LEU A 555 13.37 22.98 6.18
C LEU A 555 13.37 21.46 6.46
N GLY A 556 14.30 20.98 7.29
CA GLY A 556 14.40 19.56 7.65
C GLY A 556 13.28 19.05 8.56
N ASP A 557 12.45 19.94 9.11
CA ASP A 557 11.21 19.53 9.80
C ASP A 557 10.15 19.15 8.76
N ARG A 558 10.15 19.82 7.61
CA ARG A 558 9.21 19.65 6.51
C ARG A 558 9.65 18.58 5.51
N VAL A 559 10.95 18.52 5.22
CA VAL A 559 11.58 17.60 4.26
C VAL A 559 12.43 16.58 5.02
N LEU A 560 11.95 15.34 5.07
CA LEU A 560 12.64 14.21 5.71
C LEU A 560 13.54 13.49 4.71
N LEU A 561 14.77 13.17 5.11
CA LEU A 561 15.79 12.56 4.22
C LEU A 561 16.27 11.19 4.74
N GLY A 562 16.38 10.23 3.82
CA GLY A 562 16.96 8.91 4.05
C GLY A 562 18.42 8.77 3.61
N ASN A 563 18.94 9.72 2.81
CA ASN A 563 20.30 9.72 2.25
C ASN A 563 20.70 8.39 1.58
N ASN A 564 19.78 7.80 0.80
CA ASN A 564 19.97 6.57 0.04
C ASN A 564 20.17 5.30 0.89
N LEU A 565 19.67 5.28 2.13
CA LEU A 565 19.50 4.02 2.86
C LEU A 565 18.43 3.16 2.18
N PRO A 566 18.69 1.87 1.89
CA PRO A 566 17.68 0.99 1.33
C PRO A 566 16.57 0.72 2.35
N GLN A 567 15.43 0.18 1.91
CA GLN A 567 14.31 -0.12 2.81
C GLN A 567 14.73 -0.98 4.00
N LEU A 568 15.58 -1.98 3.75
CA LEU A 568 16.16 -2.85 4.75
C LEU A 568 17.68 -2.77 4.65
N TRP A 569 18.33 -2.31 5.70
CA TRP A 569 19.79 -2.26 5.80
C TRP A 569 20.28 -3.19 6.90
N TRP A 570 21.52 -3.64 6.80
CA TRP A 570 22.10 -4.59 7.76
C TRP A 570 22.65 -3.84 8.99
N ASP A 571 22.17 -4.15 10.19
CA ASP A 571 22.75 -3.63 11.41
C ASP A 571 23.78 -4.64 11.92
N THR A 572 25.05 -4.27 11.84
CA THR A 572 26.18 -5.13 12.26
C THR A 572 26.16 -5.43 13.75
N THR A 573 25.58 -4.54 14.57
CA THR A 573 25.48 -4.73 16.02
C THR A 573 24.40 -5.76 16.37
N LYS A 574 23.28 -5.73 15.62
CA LYS A 574 22.16 -6.67 15.81
C LYS A 574 22.33 -7.97 15.01
N ALA A 575 23.28 -8.01 14.08
CA ALA A 575 23.43 -9.08 13.09
C ALA A 575 22.11 -9.42 12.36
N ALA A 576 21.34 -8.37 12.04
CA ALA A 576 20.00 -8.50 11.45
C ALA A 576 19.67 -7.33 10.53
N PHE A 577 18.73 -7.55 9.61
CA PHE A 577 18.16 -6.47 8.83
C PHE A 577 17.22 -5.61 9.67
N VAL A 578 17.39 -4.30 9.56
CA VAL A 578 16.56 -3.29 10.21
C VAL A 578 15.89 -2.38 9.18
N SER A 579 14.75 -1.78 9.53
CA SER A 579 13.87 -1.07 8.57
C SER A 579 13.73 0.42 8.91
N SER A 580 12.54 1.00 8.67
CA SER A 580 12.15 2.35 9.08
C SER A 580 11.71 2.43 10.55
N GLY A 581 11.95 1.37 11.33
CA GLY A 581 11.66 1.30 12.76
C GLY A 581 12.23 2.49 13.52
N ILE A 582 11.51 2.95 14.54
CA ILE A 582 11.86 4.15 15.32
C ILE A 582 13.21 4.01 16.04
N ASN A 583 13.55 2.79 16.45
CA ASN A 583 14.82 2.46 17.11
C ASN A 583 15.89 1.97 16.12
N ASP A 584 15.56 1.93 14.83
CA ASP A 584 16.41 1.43 13.76
C ASP A 584 17.02 2.62 13.01
N THR A 585 17.84 3.39 13.74
CA THR A 585 18.49 4.59 13.23
C THR A 585 20.00 4.39 13.08
N GLN A 586 20.59 5.08 12.11
CA GLN A 586 22.02 5.19 11.93
C GLN A 586 22.51 6.53 12.48
N ASN A 587 23.53 6.48 13.34
CA ASN A 587 24.18 7.67 13.89
C ASN A 587 25.07 8.35 12.84
N ILE A 588 25.10 9.68 12.83
CA ILE A 588 26.02 10.47 11.99
C ILE A 588 27.08 11.10 12.90
N SER A 589 28.28 10.53 12.88
CA SER A 589 29.35 10.84 13.84
C SER A 589 29.83 12.29 13.73
N GLY A 590 29.74 13.03 14.85
CA GLY A 590 30.14 14.43 14.97
C GLY A 590 29.07 15.46 14.61
N ILE A 591 27.85 15.03 14.24
CA ILE A 591 26.75 15.90 13.84
C ILE A 591 25.67 15.96 14.92
N LYS A 592 25.10 17.14 15.15
CA LYS A 592 24.07 17.42 16.17
C LYS A 592 22.76 17.89 15.53
N TRP A 593 21.67 17.85 16.32
CA TRP A 593 20.40 18.47 15.93
C TRP A 593 20.47 20.00 16.02
N ASP A 594 19.79 20.71 15.11
CA ASP A 594 19.86 22.16 15.01
C ASP A 594 18.88 22.88 15.96
N ALA A 595 17.83 22.19 16.39
CA ALA A 595 16.85 22.67 17.36
C ALA A 595 16.30 21.53 18.23
N GLY A 596 15.71 21.88 19.39
CA GLY A 596 15.32 20.90 20.42
C GLY A 596 16.49 20.55 21.33
N ASN A 597 16.79 19.27 21.52
CA ASN A 597 17.99 18.86 22.25
C ASN A 597 19.22 18.83 21.32
N THR A 598 19.98 19.93 21.33
CA THR A 598 21.18 20.13 20.49
C THR A 598 22.41 19.34 20.94
N ASP A 599 22.38 18.70 22.12
CA ASP A 599 23.49 17.87 22.60
C ASP A 599 23.46 16.45 22.03
N LYS A 600 22.29 16.01 21.55
CA LYS A 600 22.12 14.69 20.96
C LYS A 600 22.70 14.62 19.56
N THR A 601 23.33 13.49 19.27
CA THR A 601 23.82 13.17 17.92
C THR A 601 22.65 13.05 16.95
N ARG A 602 22.81 13.63 15.76
CA ARG A 602 21.83 13.53 14.69
C ARG A 602 21.82 12.11 14.12
N THR A 603 20.62 11.58 13.92
CA THR A 603 20.42 10.23 13.40
C THR A 603 19.58 10.27 12.14
N ARG A 604 19.77 9.31 11.24
CA ARG A 604 18.90 9.07 10.08
C ARG A 604 18.30 7.67 10.12
N ARG A 605 17.25 7.42 9.36
CA ARG A 605 16.61 6.11 9.20
C ARG A 605 16.31 5.88 7.73
N SER A 606 15.97 4.64 7.39
CA SER A 606 15.44 4.36 6.06
C SER A 606 14.08 5.03 5.87
N LEU A 607 13.94 5.77 4.77
CA LEU A 607 12.67 6.34 4.31
C LEU A 607 12.19 5.70 3.01
N VAL A 608 12.98 4.77 2.45
CA VAL A 608 12.63 4.01 1.25
C VAL A 608 11.61 2.94 1.60
N GLN A 609 10.54 2.85 0.83
CA GLN A 609 9.49 1.85 0.99
C GLN A 609 9.18 1.27 -0.38
N THR A 610 9.14 -0.06 -0.54
CA THR A 610 8.82 -0.65 -1.85
C THR A 610 7.44 -0.17 -2.34
N LEU A 611 7.41 0.66 -3.40
CA LEU A 611 6.17 1.12 -4.04
C LEU A 611 5.67 0.19 -5.14
N ALA A 612 6.50 -0.79 -5.53
CA ALA A 612 6.18 -1.81 -6.55
C ALA A 612 4.95 -2.69 -6.20
N ASP A 613 4.35 -2.49 -5.01
CA ASP A 613 3.20 -3.22 -4.50
C ASP A 613 1.86 -2.51 -4.69
N ILE A 614 1.75 -1.53 -5.61
CA ILE A 614 0.43 -1.20 -6.18
C ILE A 614 -0.23 -2.49 -6.71
N GLY A 615 0.57 -3.50 -7.04
CA GLY A 615 0.18 -4.79 -7.58
C GLY A 615 0.50 -4.81 -9.07
N SER A 616 1.05 -5.93 -9.55
CA SER A 616 1.35 -6.08 -10.98
C SER A 616 0.05 -5.97 -11.78
N THR A 617 0.07 -5.10 -12.80
CA THR A 617 -0.99 -4.99 -13.82
C THR A 617 -0.77 -5.97 -14.98
N ASP A 618 0.32 -6.72 -14.96
CA ASP A 618 0.64 -7.73 -15.96
C ASP A 618 -0.36 -8.89 -15.92
N ARG A 619 -0.30 -9.75 -16.94
CA ARG A 619 -1.09 -10.97 -17.02
C ARG A 619 -0.74 -11.93 -15.88
N ASP A 620 -1.77 -12.52 -15.30
CA ASP A 620 -1.72 -13.28 -14.04
C ASP A 620 -1.16 -12.47 -12.86
N GLY A 621 -1.21 -11.14 -12.98
CA GLY A 621 -0.90 -10.17 -11.95
C GLY A 621 -2.00 -10.07 -10.91
N GLU A 622 -1.73 -9.32 -9.85
CA GLU A 622 -2.66 -9.22 -8.73
C GLU A 622 -3.97 -8.51 -9.10
N TRP A 623 -3.93 -7.54 -10.02
CA TRP A 623 -5.13 -6.81 -10.43
C TRP A 623 -6.07 -7.65 -11.29
N GLU A 624 -5.52 -8.51 -12.16
CA GLU A 624 -6.33 -9.44 -12.94
C GLU A 624 -7.01 -10.47 -12.02
N LEU A 625 -6.27 -11.00 -11.04
CA LEU A 625 -6.79 -11.93 -10.04
C LEU A 625 -7.80 -11.25 -9.09
N ALA A 626 -7.57 -9.99 -8.69
CA ALA A 626 -8.51 -9.24 -7.85
C ALA A 626 -9.81 -8.93 -8.58
N ALA A 627 -9.74 -8.63 -9.89
CA ALA A 627 -10.93 -8.47 -10.74
C ALA A 627 -11.69 -9.79 -10.91
N ALA A 628 -11.01 -10.94 -10.90
CA ALA A 628 -11.65 -12.24 -10.98
C ALA A 628 -12.20 -12.76 -9.63
N LYS A 629 -11.79 -12.20 -8.50
CA LYS A 629 -12.19 -12.72 -7.18
C LYS A 629 -13.62 -12.35 -6.82
N VAL A 630 -14.40 -13.31 -6.29
CA VAL A 630 -15.73 -13.02 -5.74
C VAL A 630 -15.60 -12.39 -4.34
N PRO A 631 -16.22 -11.22 -4.07
CA PRO A 631 -16.28 -10.61 -2.74
C PRO A 631 -16.91 -11.55 -1.71
N SER A 632 -16.31 -11.67 -0.53
CA SER A 632 -16.90 -12.42 0.58
C SER A 632 -17.85 -11.56 1.43
N GLU A 633 -17.62 -10.24 1.44
CA GLU A 633 -18.41 -9.24 2.15
C GLU A 633 -18.61 -8.01 1.24
N PRO A 634 -19.70 -7.22 1.38
CA PRO A 634 -19.95 -6.04 0.55
C PRO A 634 -18.85 -4.97 0.59
N THR A 635 -18.10 -4.92 1.70
CA THR A 635 -16.98 -3.97 1.87
C THR A 635 -15.68 -4.44 1.21
N ASP A 636 -15.61 -5.68 0.72
CA ASP A 636 -14.41 -6.17 0.05
C ASP A 636 -14.24 -5.42 -1.28
N GLY A 637 -13.14 -4.67 -1.43
CA GLY A 637 -12.81 -3.96 -2.67
C GLY A 637 -12.33 -4.87 -3.81
N VAL A 638 -12.83 -6.11 -3.93
CA VAL A 638 -12.46 -7.06 -5.01
C VAL A 638 -13.66 -7.35 -5.90
N GLY A 639 -13.48 -8.11 -6.99
CA GLY A 639 -14.56 -8.48 -7.92
C GLY A 639 -14.84 -7.39 -8.93
N GLY A 640 -14.46 -7.61 -10.18
CA GLY A 640 -14.41 -6.58 -11.21
C GLY A 640 -14.95 -7.02 -12.57
N LEU A 641 -14.76 -6.12 -13.55
CA LEU A 641 -14.97 -6.35 -14.97
C LEU A 641 -13.59 -6.64 -15.61
N ARG A 642 -13.45 -7.74 -16.33
CA ARG A 642 -12.25 -8.03 -17.14
C ARG A 642 -12.58 -7.89 -18.63
N VAL A 643 -11.76 -7.12 -19.34
CA VAL A 643 -11.89 -6.86 -20.78
C VAL A 643 -10.60 -7.30 -21.47
N VAL A 644 -10.62 -8.43 -22.17
CA VAL A 644 -9.42 -9.02 -22.78
C VAL A 644 -9.59 -9.05 -24.29
N THR A 645 -8.85 -8.19 -24.99
CA THR A 645 -8.85 -8.16 -26.47
C THR A 645 -7.84 -9.19 -26.99
N GLY A 646 -8.31 -10.13 -27.81
CA GLY A 646 -7.43 -11.16 -28.38
C GLY A 646 -6.51 -10.63 -29.48
N ALA A 647 -5.48 -11.41 -29.83
CA ALA A 647 -4.52 -11.03 -30.87
C ALA A 647 -5.17 -10.88 -32.26
N GLY A 648 -6.24 -11.64 -32.52
CA GLY A 648 -7.00 -11.62 -33.76
C GLY A 648 -6.76 -12.85 -34.64
N VAL A 649 -7.58 -12.98 -35.67
CA VAL A 649 -7.57 -14.07 -36.66
C VAL A 649 -6.99 -13.52 -37.97
N TYR A 650 -5.85 -14.07 -38.39
CA TYR A 650 -5.17 -13.66 -39.62
C TYR A 650 -5.20 -14.77 -40.66
N LEU A 651 -5.79 -14.50 -41.82
CA LEU A 651 -5.90 -15.47 -42.92
C LEU A 651 -5.49 -14.80 -44.23
N ARG A 652 -5.00 -15.59 -45.20
CA ARG A 652 -4.86 -15.07 -46.57
C ARG A 652 -6.24 -14.83 -47.16
N LYS A 653 -6.31 -14.05 -48.24
CA LYS A 653 -7.56 -13.65 -48.89
C LYS A 653 -8.52 -14.82 -49.14
N ASN A 654 -8.00 -15.91 -49.68
CA ASN A 654 -8.76 -17.10 -50.09
C ASN A 654 -8.78 -18.22 -49.04
N ASP A 655 -8.07 -18.04 -47.91
CA ASP A 655 -8.09 -19.04 -46.84
C ASP A 655 -9.40 -18.95 -46.04
N THR A 656 -9.90 -20.11 -45.66
CA THR A 656 -11.06 -20.30 -44.78
C THR A 656 -10.65 -21.17 -43.59
N LEU A 657 -11.47 -21.22 -42.54
CA LEU A 657 -11.15 -22.04 -41.36
C LEU A 657 -10.99 -23.54 -41.66
N SER A 658 -11.59 -24.04 -42.75
CA SER A 658 -11.46 -25.42 -43.19
C SER A 658 -10.29 -25.67 -44.15
N SER A 659 -9.71 -24.61 -44.74
CA SER A 659 -8.62 -24.73 -45.72
C SER A 659 -7.23 -24.45 -45.14
N ILE A 660 -7.14 -23.96 -43.90
CA ILE A 660 -5.86 -23.67 -43.25
C ILE A 660 -5.17 -24.94 -42.76
N SER A 661 -3.83 -24.94 -42.83
CA SER A 661 -2.98 -25.97 -42.22
C SER A 661 -2.46 -25.50 -40.87
N THR A 662 -1.84 -26.38 -40.07
CA THR A 662 -1.23 -25.97 -38.78
C THR A 662 0.05 -25.15 -38.94
N ASN A 663 0.55 -24.95 -40.17
CA ASN A 663 1.73 -24.15 -40.47
C ASN A 663 1.32 -22.89 -41.25
N PRO A 664 1.30 -21.71 -40.61
CA PRO A 664 0.92 -20.47 -41.27
C PRO A 664 1.97 -20.00 -42.27
N PRO A 665 1.56 -19.38 -43.40
CA PRO A 665 2.48 -18.64 -44.25
C PRO A 665 2.89 -17.36 -43.54
N ASN A 666 4.08 -17.38 -42.93
CA ASN A 666 4.67 -16.22 -42.28
C ASN A 666 5.58 -15.46 -43.26
N PRO A 667 5.74 -14.14 -43.10
CA PRO A 667 5.13 -13.30 -42.06
C PRO A 667 3.72 -12.82 -42.39
N ILE A 668 3.00 -12.36 -41.36
CA ILE A 668 1.72 -11.68 -41.54
C ILE A 668 1.89 -10.22 -42.00
N LEU A 669 0.86 -9.68 -42.65
CA LEU A 669 0.80 -8.26 -42.99
C LEU A 669 0.60 -7.41 -41.73
N PRO A 670 1.19 -6.20 -41.67
CA PRO A 670 0.89 -5.25 -40.62
C PRO A 670 -0.62 -4.95 -40.60
N ASP A 671 -1.20 -4.85 -39.40
CA ASP A 671 -2.63 -4.62 -39.23
C ASP A 671 -3.15 -3.33 -39.91
N THR A 672 -2.26 -2.39 -40.26
CA THR A 672 -2.56 -1.12 -40.94
C THR A 672 -2.68 -1.26 -42.45
N GLN A 673 -2.19 -2.37 -43.00
CA GLN A 673 -2.29 -2.68 -44.42
C GLN A 673 -3.54 -3.54 -44.61
N GLY A 674 -4.56 -2.92 -45.18
CA GLY A 674 -5.81 -3.52 -45.58
C GLY A 674 -5.72 -4.55 -46.69
N MET A 675 -6.80 -4.71 -47.44
CA MET A 675 -6.85 -5.59 -48.62
C MET A 675 -5.95 -5.05 -49.75
N SER A 676 -4.65 -5.36 -49.70
CA SER A 676 -3.64 -5.08 -50.74
C SER A 676 -3.38 -6.30 -51.63
N ASP A 677 -2.62 -6.15 -52.71
CA ASP A 677 -2.28 -7.25 -53.64
C ASP A 677 -1.49 -8.41 -52.97
N ASP A 678 -0.77 -8.15 -51.87
CA ASP A 678 0.02 -9.14 -51.10
C ASP A 678 -0.87 -10.04 -50.21
N THR A 679 -2.18 -9.78 -50.12
CA THR A 679 -3.11 -10.57 -49.30
C THR A 679 -3.37 -11.99 -49.82
N ASN A 680 -2.99 -12.29 -51.06
CA ASN A 680 -3.02 -13.66 -51.59
C ASN A 680 -1.89 -14.53 -51.04
N THR A 681 -0.76 -13.91 -50.68
CA THR A 681 0.47 -14.58 -50.26
C THR A 681 0.69 -14.49 -48.75
N LYS A 682 0.24 -13.41 -48.10
CA LYS A 682 0.42 -13.17 -46.67
C LYS A 682 -0.91 -13.07 -45.91
N PRO A 683 -1.01 -13.64 -44.70
CA PRO A 683 -2.18 -13.49 -43.85
C PRO A 683 -2.37 -12.03 -43.39
N TYR A 684 -3.61 -11.57 -43.34
CA TYR A 684 -4.00 -10.26 -42.81
C TYR A 684 -5.19 -10.39 -41.85
N LEU A 685 -5.41 -9.36 -41.04
CA LEU A 685 -6.45 -9.39 -40.01
C LEU A 685 -7.84 -9.48 -40.65
N LYS A 686 -8.57 -10.55 -40.33
CA LYS A 686 -9.95 -10.78 -40.79
C LYS A 686 -10.99 -10.57 -39.70
N MET A 687 -10.62 -10.80 -38.44
CA MET A 687 -11.51 -10.66 -37.30
C MET A 687 -10.70 -10.50 -36.02
N ARG A 688 -11.20 -9.71 -35.07
CA ARG A 688 -10.69 -9.62 -33.71
C ARG A 688 -11.87 -9.50 -32.76
N ALA A 689 -11.79 -10.16 -31.62
CA ALA A 689 -12.83 -10.09 -30.61
C ALA A 689 -12.22 -9.84 -29.23
N THR A 690 -13.06 -9.28 -28.37
CA THR A 690 -12.80 -9.03 -26.96
C THR A 690 -13.69 -9.96 -26.15
N ALA A 691 -13.07 -10.80 -25.32
CA ALA A 691 -13.77 -11.59 -24.32
C ALA A 691 -13.97 -10.76 -23.06
N VAL A 692 -15.22 -10.65 -22.60
CA VAL A 692 -15.58 -9.86 -21.42
C VAL A 692 -16.06 -10.77 -20.32
N TYR A 693 -15.59 -10.54 -19.09
CA TYR A 693 -15.92 -11.32 -17.90
C TYR A 693 -16.42 -10.38 -16.81
N HIS A 694 -17.37 -10.85 -16.00
CA HIS A 694 -17.87 -10.12 -14.86
C HIS A 694 -18.04 -11.07 -13.68
N TYR A 695 -17.52 -10.70 -12.50
CA TYR A 695 -17.50 -11.58 -11.32
C TYR A 695 -18.89 -12.01 -10.82
N LYS A 696 -19.92 -11.19 -11.11
CA LYS A 696 -21.33 -11.44 -10.73
C LYS A 696 -22.11 -12.28 -11.76
N SER A 697 -21.44 -12.89 -12.74
CA SER A 697 -22.14 -13.71 -13.73
C SER A 697 -22.72 -15.00 -13.12
N THR A 698 -23.74 -15.55 -13.75
CA THR A 698 -24.39 -16.78 -13.27
C THR A 698 -23.44 -17.97 -13.39
N GLY A 699 -23.23 -18.71 -12.29
CA GLY A 699 -22.31 -19.86 -12.26
C GLY A 699 -20.82 -19.48 -12.34
N TYR A 700 -20.46 -18.26 -11.93
CA TYR A 700 -19.09 -17.77 -11.97
C TYR A 700 -18.14 -18.55 -11.03
N ASP A 701 -16.99 -18.91 -11.56
CA ASP A 701 -15.86 -19.48 -10.83
C ASP A 701 -14.64 -18.56 -11.02
N ALA A 702 -14.01 -18.13 -9.92
CA ALA A 702 -12.87 -17.24 -9.94
C ALA A 702 -11.59 -17.88 -10.51
N GLN A 703 -11.47 -19.22 -10.44
CA GLN A 703 -10.32 -19.98 -10.96
C GLN A 703 -10.49 -20.35 -12.44
N THR A 704 -11.74 -20.56 -12.87
CA THR A 704 -12.06 -20.89 -14.27
C THR A 704 -13.14 -19.96 -14.85
N PRO A 705 -12.88 -18.64 -14.89
CA PRO A 705 -13.89 -17.67 -15.29
C PRO A 705 -14.30 -17.84 -16.75
N LYS A 706 -15.60 -17.77 -17.02
CA LYS A 706 -16.16 -17.83 -18.38
C LYS A 706 -16.60 -16.45 -18.87
N PRO A 707 -16.45 -16.15 -20.17
CA PRO A 707 -16.93 -14.88 -20.72
C PRO A 707 -18.45 -14.73 -20.58
N ILE A 708 -18.91 -13.51 -20.28
CA ILE A 708 -20.35 -13.16 -20.32
C ILE A 708 -20.82 -12.80 -21.73
N ALA A 709 -19.90 -12.36 -22.60
CA ALA A 709 -20.16 -11.97 -23.97
C ALA A 709 -18.85 -11.92 -24.79
N CYS A 710 -18.99 -12.07 -26.10
CA CYS A 710 -17.96 -11.73 -27.07
C CYS A 710 -18.29 -10.38 -27.70
N VAL A 711 -17.36 -9.42 -27.67
CA VAL A 711 -17.53 -8.12 -28.36
C VAL A 711 -16.63 -8.11 -29.58
N SER A 712 -17.17 -7.80 -30.76
CA SER A 712 -16.32 -7.62 -31.93
C SER A 712 -15.45 -6.37 -31.77
N SER A 713 -14.17 -6.53 -32.06
CA SER A 713 -13.17 -5.46 -32.09
C SER A 713 -12.52 -5.38 -33.47
N TYR A 714 -13.20 -5.86 -34.51
CA TYR A 714 -12.72 -5.79 -35.88
C TYR A 714 -13.06 -4.42 -36.48
N TYR A 715 -12.00 -3.62 -36.59
CA TYR A 715 -11.98 -2.30 -37.21
C TYR A 715 -11.09 -2.37 -38.45
N ASP A 716 -11.66 -2.09 -39.62
CA ASP A 716 -10.95 -2.05 -40.89
C ASP A 716 -10.49 -0.62 -41.22
N PRO A 717 -9.19 -0.28 -41.09
CA PRO A 717 -8.68 1.06 -41.32
C PRO A 717 -8.34 1.36 -42.80
N THR A 718 -8.73 0.49 -43.75
CA THR A 718 -8.22 0.54 -45.13
C THR A 718 -8.61 1.79 -45.90
N ASP A 719 -9.86 2.23 -45.75
CA ASP A 719 -10.43 3.38 -46.46
C ASP A 719 -11.53 4.10 -45.66
N SER A 720 -12.00 5.22 -46.18
CA SER A 720 -13.00 6.11 -45.56
C SER A 720 -14.42 5.53 -45.38
N ASN A 721 -14.69 4.31 -45.84
CA ASN A 721 -15.98 3.62 -45.65
C ASN A 721 -15.83 2.26 -44.94
N SER A 722 -14.71 1.58 -45.09
CA SER A 722 -14.42 0.25 -44.50
C SER A 722 -14.51 0.23 -42.96
N TYR A 723 -14.12 1.32 -42.30
CA TYR A 723 -14.18 1.45 -40.84
C TYR A 723 -15.61 1.53 -40.27
N LYS A 724 -16.61 1.81 -41.12
CA LYS A 724 -18.00 1.92 -40.71
C LYS A 724 -18.59 0.53 -40.55
N ASN A 725 -19.49 0.40 -39.58
CA ASN A 725 -20.17 -0.87 -39.35
C ASN A 725 -21.13 -1.18 -40.50
N MET A 726 -21.24 -2.47 -40.85
CA MET A 726 -22.23 -2.95 -41.82
C MET A 726 -23.65 -2.51 -41.46
N GLU A 727 -24.44 -2.10 -42.46
CA GLU A 727 -25.81 -1.60 -42.27
C GLU A 727 -26.72 -2.63 -41.58
N SER A 728 -26.51 -3.92 -41.84
CA SER A 728 -27.27 -5.06 -41.31
C SER A 728 -27.09 -5.33 -39.81
N LEU A 729 -26.08 -4.71 -39.17
CA LEU A 729 -25.78 -4.93 -37.75
C LEU A 729 -26.69 -4.08 -36.84
N PRO A 730 -26.75 -4.34 -35.53
CA PRO A 730 -27.39 -3.43 -34.59
C PRO A 730 -26.74 -2.03 -34.58
N ASP A 731 -27.48 -1.00 -34.18
CA ASP A 731 -26.92 0.34 -33.97
C ASP A 731 -26.01 0.35 -32.73
N ALA A 732 -24.90 1.08 -32.81
CA ALA A 732 -23.94 1.27 -31.73
C ALA A 732 -23.69 2.78 -31.53
N PHE A 733 -23.88 3.28 -30.32
CA PHE A 733 -23.98 4.72 -30.01
C PHE A 733 -22.78 5.56 -30.49
N ASN A 734 -21.58 4.98 -30.47
CA ASN A 734 -20.32 5.65 -30.79
C ASN A 734 -19.79 5.35 -32.21
N LEU A 735 -20.50 4.56 -33.01
CA LEU A 735 -19.97 4.00 -34.26
C LEU A 735 -20.89 4.27 -35.44
N GLU A 736 -20.30 4.76 -36.52
CA GLU A 736 -21.05 5.10 -37.71
C GLU A 736 -21.44 3.89 -38.54
N LYS A 737 -22.63 3.99 -39.17
CA LYS A 737 -23.07 3.16 -40.27
C LYS A 737 -23.06 3.97 -41.58
N PRO A 738 -22.91 3.31 -42.75
CA PRO A 738 -23.00 3.99 -44.03
C PRO A 738 -24.39 4.60 -44.21
N LYS A 739 -24.45 5.86 -44.64
CA LYS A 739 -25.69 6.48 -45.15
C LYS A 739 -25.88 6.02 -46.60
N ASN A 740 -27.04 5.44 -46.93
CA ASN A 740 -27.47 5.06 -48.29
C ASN A 740 -26.79 3.82 -48.90
N SER A 741 -26.60 2.74 -48.13
CA SER A 741 -26.23 1.40 -48.65
C SER A 741 -25.01 1.38 -49.60
N LYS A 742 -23.92 2.08 -49.24
CA LYS A 742 -22.65 1.97 -49.98
C LYS A 742 -21.99 0.60 -49.73
N PRO A 743 -21.53 -0.12 -50.77
CA PRO A 743 -21.18 -1.55 -50.67
C PRO A 743 -19.85 -1.90 -49.95
N ASN A 744 -19.12 -0.93 -49.38
CA ASN A 744 -17.75 -1.14 -48.91
C ASN A 744 -17.56 -1.08 -47.37
N SER A 745 -18.63 -1.04 -46.57
CA SER A 745 -18.51 -1.15 -45.10
C SER A 745 -18.24 -2.60 -44.71
N THR A 746 -17.09 -2.88 -44.09
CA THR A 746 -16.64 -4.24 -43.75
C THR A 746 -16.50 -4.48 -42.26
N SER A 747 -16.50 -3.41 -41.45
CA SER A 747 -16.34 -3.51 -39.99
C SER A 747 -17.61 -4.01 -39.30
N ASN A 748 -17.43 -4.64 -38.15
CA ASN A 748 -18.49 -5.00 -37.20
C ASN A 748 -18.09 -4.63 -35.77
N ASN A 749 -17.29 -3.58 -35.64
CA ASN A 749 -16.67 -3.09 -34.41
C ASN A 749 -17.71 -2.73 -33.35
N GLY A 750 -17.43 -3.02 -32.08
CA GLY A 750 -18.29 -2.68 -30.95
C GLY A 750 -19.64 -3.39 -30.89
N ILE A 751 -19.89 -4.37 -31.76
CA ILE A 751 -21.10 -5.19 -31.75
C ILE A 751 -20.94 -6.36 -30.79
N VAL A 752 -21.94 -6.57 -29.95
CA VAL A 752 -21.96 -7.59 -28.89
C VAL A 752 -22.65 -8.87 -29.36
N TYR A 753 -22.00 -10.00 -29.10
CA TYR A 753 -22.43 -11.35 -29.37
C TYR A 753 -22.56 -12.13 -28.04
N PRO A 754 -23.33 -13.23 -28.00
CA PRO A 754 -23.40 -14.11 -26.84
C PRO A 754 -22.02 -14.67 -26.43
N ALA A 755 -21.94 -15.22 -25.23
CA ALA A 755 -20.76 -15.96 -24.78
C ALA A 755 -20.42 -17.11 -25.75
N PRO A 756 -19.12 -17.47 -25.90
CA PRO A 756 -18.71 -18.51 -26.84
C PRO A 756 -19.28 -19.87 -26.41
N THR A 757 -19.76 -20.64 -27.40
CA THR A 757 -20.38 -21.95 -27.19
C THR A 757 -19.47 -23.12 -27.57
N LYS A 758 -18.41 -22.84 -28.33
CA LYS A 758 -17.42 -23.83 -28.77
C LYS A 758 -16.21 -23.85 -27.84
N THR A 759 -15.42 -24.91 -27.96
CA THR A 759 -14.26 -25.21 -27.13
C THR A 759 -12.99 -25.29 -27.96
N VAL A 760 -11.86 -25.53 -27.30
CA VAL A 760 -10.55 -25.74 -27.97
C VAL A 760 -10.61 -26.88 -28.99
N ASN A 761 -11.39 -27.93 -28.72
CA ASN A 761 -11.46 -29.10 -29.59
C ASN A 761 -12.08 -28.77 -30.95
N ASP A 762 -13.08 -27.89 -30.97
CA ASP A 762 -13.79 -27.47 -32.20
C ASP A 762 -12.89 -26.68 -33.16
N TYR A 763 -11.83 -26.05 -32.64
CA TYR A 763 -10.93 -25.18 -33.39
C TYR A 763 -9.45 -25.56 -33.26
N SER A 764 -9.14 -26.80 -32.91
CA SER A 764 -7.76 -27.25 -32.63
C SER A 764 -6.76 -26.84 -33.72
N THR A 765 -7.04 -27.15 -35.00
CA THR A 765 -6.21 -26.76 -36.15
C THR A 765 -6.05 -25.23 -36.28
N ALA A 766 -7.15 -24.50 -36.13
CA ALA A 766 -7.15 -23.04 -36.28
C ALA A 766 -6.37 -22.37 -35.14
N LEU A 767 -6.56 -22.81 -33.90
CA LEU A 767 -5.84 -22.29 -32.74
C LEU A 767 -4.35 -22.60 -32.83
N GLU A 768 -3.98 -23.80 -33.29
CA GLU A 768 -2.56 -24.14 -33.52
C GLU A 768 -1.94 -23.27 -34.61
N TYR A 769 -2.64 -23.06 -35.73
CA TYR A 769 -2.22 -22.13 -36.78
C TYR A 769 -2.01 -20.71 -36.23
N LEU A 770 -2.99 -20.18 -35.48
CA LEU A 770 -2.93 -18.83 -34.91
C LEU A 770 -1.78 -18.66 -33.92
N SER A 771 -1.46 -19.72 -33.15
CA SER A 771 -0.38 -19.71 -32.15
C SER A 771 1.03 -19.57 -32.75
N LYS A 772 1.17 -19.77 -34.06
CA LYS A 772 2.45 -19.75 -34.80
C LYS A 772 2.60 -18.52 -35.70
N LEU A 773 1.64 -17.60 -35.69
CA LEU A 773 1.70 -16.38 -36.50
C LEU A 773 2.82 -15.45 -36.01
N LYS A 774 3.55 -14.87 -36.96
CA LYS A 774 4.69 -13.99 -36.68
C LYS A 774 4.65 -12.70 -37.47
N TYR A 775 4.98 -11.60 -36.80
CA TYR A 775 5.46 -10.39 -37.46
C TYR A 775 6.90 -10.60 -37.91
N GLN A 776 7.25 -10.04 -39.08
CA GLN A 776 8.63 -9.92 -39.52
C GLN A 776 9.03 -8.46 -39.62
N PHE A 777 10.21 -8.18 -39.11
CA PHE A 777 10.84 -6.86 -39.12
C PHE A 777 12.12 -6.98 -39.93
N SER A 778 12.30 -6.12 -40.92
CA SER A 778 13.47 -6.13 -41.78
C SER A 778 14.33 -4.90 -41.54
N TYR A 779 15.63 -5.09 -41.39
CA TYR A 779 16.62 -4.03 -41.20
C TYR A 779 17.61 -4.06 -42.34
N THR A 780 17.64 -3.00 -43.15
CA THR A 780 18.67 -2.85 -44.18
C THR A 780 19.96 -2.36 -43.52
N VAL A 781 21.06 -3.03 -43.81
CA VAL A 781 22.40 -2.66 -43.34
C VAL A 781 23.28 -2.28 -44.53
N SER A 782 24.27 -1.42 -44.31
CA SER A 782 25.24 -1.07 -45.36
C SER A 782 26.06 -2.27 -45.84
N ASP A 783 26.41 -3.18 -44.92
CA ASP A 783 27.17 -4.40 -45.17
C ASP A 783 26.99 -5.43 -44.03
N TYR A 784 27.47 -6.65 -44.26
CA TYR A 784 27.39 -7.76 -43.31
C TYR A 784 28.14 -7.52 -41.97
N SER A 785 29.25 -6.77 -41.99
CA SER A 785 30.03 -6.47 -40.76
C SER A 785 29.29 -5.49 -39.85
N THR A 786 28.57 -4.55 -40.45
CA THR A 786 27.71 -3.58 -39.77
C THR A 786 26.48 -4.29 -39.19
N ALA A 787 25.92 -5.29 -39.89
CA ALA A 787 24.88 -6.16 -39.34
C ALA A 787 25.33 -6.91 -38.09
N LEU A 788 26.52 -7.52 -38.12
CA LEU A 788 27.07 -8.22 -36.95
C LEU A 788 27.30 -7.28 -35.76
N THR A 789 27.76 -6.05 -36.03
CA THR A 789 27.94 -5.03 -34.99
C THR A 789 26.59 -4.60 -34.40
N TYR A 790 25.56 -4.43 -35.22
CA TYR A 790 24.21 -4.08 -34.78
C TYR A 790 23.56 -5.21 -33.95
N LEU A 791 23.68 -6.45 -34.42
CA LEU A 791 23.26 -7.65 -33.69
C LEU A 791 24.05 -7.85 -32.38
N SER A 792 25.30 -7.39 -32.30
CA SER A 792 26.06 -7.45 -31.04
C SER A 792 25.57 -6.43 -29.99
N LYS A 793 24.97 -5.31 -30.43
CA LYS A 793 24.39 -4.29 -29.55
C LYS A 793 22.99 -4.68 -29.06
N LEU A 794 22.22 -5.35 -29.91
CA LEU A 794 20.88 -5.82 -29.57
C LEU A 794 20.97 -7.26 -29.10
N LYS A 795 20.69 -7.52 -27.82
CA LYS A 795 20.74 -8.88 -27.25
C LYS A 795 19.52 -9.72 -27.68
N TYR A 796 19.16 -9.69 -28.96
CA TYR A 796 18.02 -10.43 -29.50
C TYR A 796 18.29 -11.94 -29.41
N GLN A 797 17.41 -12.65 -28.69
CA GLN A 797 17.38 -14.12 -28.65
C GLN A 797 16.47 -14.72 -29.74
N PHE A 798 16.04 -13.92 -30.73
CA PHE A 798 15.13 -14.37 -31.79
C PHE A 798 15.86 -15.07 -32.92
N SER A 799 15.12 -15.89 -33.68
CA SER A 799 15.56 -16.34 -34.99
C SER A 799 15.73 -15.12 -35.90
N TYR A 800 16.97 -14.88 -36.32
CA TYR A 800 17.27 -13.87 -37.33
C TYR A 800 17.94 -14.53 -38.53
N THR A 801 17.69 -13.98 -39.71
CA THR A 801 18.41 -14.36 -40.92
C THR A 801 19.01 -13.12 -41.55
N VAL A 802 20.24 -13.24 -42.02
CA VAL A 802 20.90 -12.18 -42.79
C VAL A 802 20.93 -12.62 -44.26
N SER A 803 20.21 -11.89 -45.11
CA SER A 803 20.14 -12.14 -46.56
C SER A 803 20.11 -10.81 -47.30
N ASP A 804 20.90 -10.66 -48.36
CA ASP A 804 20.93 -9.46 -49.22
C ASP A 804 21.08 -8.13 -48.45
N ASN A 805 22.03 -8.06 -47.52
CA ASN A 805 22.22 -6.90 -46.63
C ASN A 805 20.97 -6.52 -45.82
N LYS A 806 20.08 -7.48 -45.53
CA LYS A 806 18.94 -7.32 -44.64
C LYS A 806 19.01 -8.30 -43.47
N ILE A 807 18.78 -7.80 -42.26
CA ILE A 807 18.49 -8.63 -41.08
C ILE A 807 16.97 -8.78 -41.01
N LEU A 808 16.47 -10.00 -40.96
CA LEU A 808 15.06 -10.29 -40.71
C LEU A 808 14.91 -10.79 -39.28
N ILE A 809 14.05 -10.16 -38.49
CA ILE A 809 13.69 -10.57 -37.13
C ILE A 809 12.23 -11.00 -37.14
N GLU A 810 11.92 -12.12 -36.51
CA GLU A 810 10.54 -12.58 -36.37
C GLU A 810 10.09 -12.60 -34.91
N ARG A 811 8.84 -12.17 -34.65
CA ARG A 811 8.24 -12.17 -33.31
C ARG A 811 6.81 -12.71 -33.38
N LEU A 812 6.44 -13.58 -32.44
CA LEU A 812 5.06 -14.05 -32.30
C LEU A 812 4.13 -12.87 -31.99
N ILE A 813 2.93 -12.90 -32.57
CA ILE A 813 1.97 -11.78 -32.49
C ILE A 813 1.47 -11.52 -31.06
N ASP A 814 1.55 -12.52 -30.19
CA ASP A 814 1.02 -12.53 -28.82
C ASP A 814 2.09 -12.87 -27.76
N ASP A 815 3.37 -12.69 -28.10
CA ASP A 815 4.54 -13.13 -27.30
C ASP A 815 4.44 -14.62 -26.87
N GLY A 816 3.76 -15.45 -27.67
CA GLY A 816 3.58 -16.89 -27.46
C GLY A 816 2.58 -17.27 -26.37
N LEU A 817 1.69 -16.37 -25.95
CA LEU A 817 0.69 -16.65 -24.92
C LEU A 817 -0.26 -17.80 -25.32
N LEU A 818 -0.80 -17.77 -26.53
CA LEU A 818 -1.69 -18.82 -27.04
C LEU A 818 -0.95 -20.16 -27.16
N ALA A 819 0.27 -20.15 -27.67
CA ALA A 819 1.09 -21.36 -27.78
C ALA A 819 1.35 -22.00 -26.41
N ARG A 820 1.61 -21.20 -25.36
CA ARG A 820 1.75 -21.70 -23.99
C ARG A 820 0.44 -22.28 -23.45
N ALA A 821 -0.68 -21.60 -23.69
CA ALA A 821 -1.99 -22.03 -23.24
C ALA A 821 -2.42 -23.37 -23.85
N LEU A 822 -2.17 -23.56 -25.16
CA LEU A 822 -2.53 -24.79 -25.89
C LEU A 822 -1.69 -26.01 -25.47
N ASN A 823 -0.44 -25.79 -25.03
CA ASN A 823 0.43 -26.85 -24.53
C ASN A 823 0.05 -27.35 -23.12
N LYS A 824 -0.96 -26.75 -22.48
CA LYS A 824 -1.44 -27.12 -21.15
C LYS A 824 -2.85 -27.71 -21.21
N PRO A 825 -3.15 -28.73 -20.38
CA PRO A 825 -4.52 -29.18 -20.18
C PRO A 825 -5.31 -28.10 -19.42
N ALA A 826 -6.64 -28.09 -19.58
CA ALA A 826 -7.50 -27.03 -19.04
C ALA A 826 -7.33 -26.75 -17.52
N PRO A 827 -7.17 -27.74 -16.62
CA PRO A 827 -7.00 -27.49 -15.18
C PRO A 827 -5.68 -26.79 -14.80
N ASP A 828 -4.66 -26.85 -15.65
CA ASP A 828 -3.33 -26.29 -15.39
C ASP A 828 -3.12 -24.92 -16.05
N ARG A 829 -4.15 -24.38 -16.72
CA ARG A 829 -4.10 -23.06 -17.36
C ARG A 829 -4.35 -21.96 -16.36
N THR A 830 -3.57 -20.89 -16.46
CA THR A 830 -3.88 -19.66 -15.73
C THR A 830 -5.08 -18.93 -16.34
N ILE A 831 -5.65 -17.97 -15.60
CA ILE A 831 -6.76 -17.17 -16.10
C ILE A 831 -6.37 -16.30 -17.31
N SER A 832 -5.10 -15.91 -17.44
CA SER A 832 -4.62 -15.19 -18.63
C SER A 832 -4.57 -16.11 -19.84
N GLU A 833 -4.03 -17.32 -19.69
CA GLU A 833 -3.92 -18.35 -20.73
C GLU A 833 -5.31 -18.77 -21.23
N GLN A 834 -6.26 -18.98 -20.32
CA GLN A 834 -7.63 -19.30 -20.68
C GLN A 834 -8.31 -18.14 -21.42
N SER A 835 -8.10 -16.89 -20.96
CA SER A 835 -8.71 -15.73 -21.62
C SER A 835 -8.18 -15.46 -23.03
N ALA A 836 -6.92 -15.81 -23.32
CA ALA A 836 -6.36 -15.73 -24.66
C ALA A 836 -7.04 -16.73 -25.62
N ILE A 837 -7.33 -17.95 -25.14
CA ILE A 837 -8.10 -18.95 -25.88
C ILE A 837 -9.52 -18.44 -26.14
N ASP A 838 -10.20 -17.97 -25.09
CA ASP A 838 -11.59 -17.52 -25.17
C ASP A 838 -11.76 -16.35 -26.15
N ALA A 839 -10.84 -15.37 -26.15
CA ALA A 839 -10.87 -14.26 -27.08
C ALA A 839 -10.69 -14.71 -28.54
N GLN A 840 -9.83 -15.71 -28.79
CA GLN A 840 -9.66 -16.28 -30.14
C GLN A 840 -10.86 -17.13 -30.57
N ILE A 841 -11.45 -17.92 -29.67
CA ILE A 841 -12.70 -18.65 -29.97
C ILE A 841 -13.83 -17.67 -30.28
N CYS A 842 -13.97 -16.58 -29.52
CA CYS A 842 -14.92 -15.50 -29.83
C CYS A 842 -14.73 -14.99 -31.26
N ALA A 843 -13.49 -14.66 -31.66
CA ALA A 843 -13.21 -14.18 -33.01
C ALA A 843 -13.52 -15.24 -34.09
N LEU A 844 -13.16 -16.51 -33.85
CA LEU A 844 -13.41 -17.63 -34.76
C LEU A 844 -14.90 -17.92 -34.96
N GLN A 845 -15.71 -17.86 -33.90
CA GLN A 845 -17.15 -18.08 -34.01
C GLN A 845 -17.87 -16.94 -34.74
N ILE A 846 -17.43 -15.70 -34.54
CA ILE A 846 -18.01 -14.54 -35.22
C ILE A 846 -17.67 -14.57 -36.72
N ILE A 847 -16.41 -14.84 -37.10
CA ILE A 847 -16.02 -14.92 -38.52
C ILE A 847 -16.66 -16.11 -39.24
N GLU A 848 -16.86 -17.23 -38.54
CA GLU A 848 -17.61 -18.39 -39.07
C GLU A 848 -19.11 -18.10 -39.22
N GLY A 849 -19.64 -17.13 -38.47
CA GLY A 849 -21.06 -16.81 -38.42
C GLY A 849 -21.88 -17.74 -37.51
N SER A 850 -21.24 -18.53 -36.64
CA SER A 850 -21.95 -19.39 -35.67
C SER A 850 -22.48 -18.63 -34.46
N LEU A 851 -21.97 -17.43 -34.20
CA LEU A 851 -22.56 -16.46 -33.27
C LEU A 851 -23.25 -15.34 -34.04
N LEU A 852 -24.51 -15.09 -33.71
CA LEU A 852 -25.29 -13.97 -34.27
C LEU A 852 -25.25 -12.76 -33.32
N PRO A 853 -25.28 -11.52 -33.83
CA PRO A 853 -25.36 -10.32 -32.99
C PRO A 853 -26.59 -10.34 -32.10
N VAL A 854 -26.44 -9.87 -30.86
CA VAL A 854 -27.59 -9.74 -29.95
C VAL A 854 -28.45 -8.56 -30.39
N SER A 855 -29.71 -8.82 -30.73
CA SER A 855 -30.59 -7.82 -31.33
C SER A 855 -31.14 -6.82 -30.31
N ASN A 856 -31.58 -7.31 -29.14
CA ASN A 856 -32.26 -6.51 -28.11
C ASN A 856 -31.63 -6.69 -26.74
N ASN A 857 -31.38 -5.56 -26.05
CA ASN A 857 -30.90 -5.50 -24.66
C ASN A 857 -29.69 -6.43 -24.37
N PRO A 858 -28.57 -6.29 -25.10
CA PRO A 858 -27.38 -7.08 -24.83
C PRO A 858 -26.89 -6.87 -23.38
N VAL A 859 -26.23 -7.90 -22.82
CA VAL A 859 -25.66 -7.84 -21.46
C VAL A 859 -24.69 -6.67 -21.35
N ILE A 860 -23.94 -6.40 -22.42
CA ILE A 860 -23.10 -5.21 -22.60
C ILE A 860 -23.73 -4.35 -23.70
N PRO A 861 -23.93 -3.03 -23.53
CA PRO A 861 -24.46 -2.17 -24.58
C PRO A 861 -23.57 -2.18 -25.83
N HIS A 862 -24.17 -2.19 -27.02
CA HIS A 862 -23.44 -2.04 -28.29
C HIS A 862 -22.71 -0.68 -28.30
N GLY A 863 -21.42 -0.69 -28.67
CA GLY A 863 -20.57 0.50 -28.66
C GLY A 863 -19.99 0.90 -27.29
N ALA A 864 -20.25 0.13 -26.22
CA ALA A 864 -19.61 0.37 -24.92
C ALA A 864 -18.13 -0.06 -24.89
N ILE A 865 -17.77 -1.07 -25.67
CA ILE A 865 -16.41 -1.56 -25.85
C ILE A 865 -16.16 -1.69 -27.35
N PHE A 866 -15.11 -1.06 -27.89
CA PHE A 866 -14.79 -1.12 -29.33
C PHE A 866 -13.30 -0.85 -29.58
N GLU A 867 -12.80 -1.14 -30.77
CA GLU A 867 -11.42 -0.80 -31.17
C GLU A 867 -11.35 0.55 -31.89
N THR A 868 -10.28 1.31 -31.66
CA THR A 868 -9.96 2.51 -32.44
C THR A 868 -8.47 2.57 -32.76
N PHE A 869 -8.10 3.55 -33.58
CA PHE A 869 -6.79 3.68 -34.17
C PHE A 869 -6.37 5.15 -34.29
N PHE A 870 -5.16 5.50 -33.84
CA PHE A 870 -4.63 6.86 -33.97
C PHE A 870 -3.09 6.89 -33.91
N SER A 871 -2.47 7.97 -34.37
CA SER A 871 -1.02 8.17 -34.27
C SER A 871 -0.62 8.85 -32.95
N ASP A 872 0.43 8.32 -32.31
CA ASP A 872 1.10 8.97 -31.18
C ASP A 872 2.52 9.37 -31.60
N GLN A 873 2.77 10.68 -31.70
CA GLN A 873 4.05 11.21 -32.13
C GLN A 873 5.19 10.89 -31.14
N ARG A 874 4.87 10.61 -29.87
CA ARG A 874 5.87 10.27 -28.85
C ARG A 874 6.42 8.87 -29.03
N GLU A 875 5.66 7.99 -29.69
CA GLU A 875 6.08 6.61 -29.98
C GLU A 875 6.84 6.48 -31.31
N LYS A 876 7.17 7.61 -31.96
CA LYS A 876 8.02 7.64 -33.15
C LYS A 876 9.48 7.31 -32.79
N LEU A 877 10.17 6.53 -33.62
CA LEU A 877 11.59 6.18 -33.42
C LEU A 877 12.49 7.35 -33.88
N PHE A 878 13.42 7.84 -33.04
CA PHE A 878 14.16 9.09 -33.32
C PHE A 878 15.49 8.90 -34.05
N SER A 879 16.25 7.84 -33.78
CA SER A 879 17.68 7.83 -34.09
C SER A 879 17.98 8.22 -35.56
N ASN A 880 18.73 9.32 -35.76
CA ASN A 880 19.14 9.82 -37.09
C ASN A 880 20.06 8.82 -37.83
N ASP A 881 20.82 8.03 -37.07
CA ASP A 881 21.61 6.90 -37.59
C ASP A 881 20.68 5.79 -38.09
N LEU A 882 19.56 5.56 -37.40
CA LEU A 882 18.52 4.64 -37.85
C LEU A 882 17.72 5.25 -39.03
N LYS A 883 17.33 6.52 -39.00
CA LYS A 883 16.49 7.16 -40.02
C LYS A 883 17.10 7.17 -41.43
N THR A 884 18.43 7.14 -41.52
CA THR A 884 19.18 7.00 -42.79
C THR A 884 19.32 5.55 -43.24
N LEU A 885 19.27 4.58 -42.32
CA LEU A 885 19.27 3.13 -42.58
C LEU A 885 17.87 2.53 -42.82
N PHE A 886 16.79 3.23 -42.41
CA PHE A 886 15.39 2.75 -42.48
C PHE A 886 14.47 3.66 -43.30
N PRO A 887 14.68 3.78 -44.63
CA PRO A 887 13.73 4.47 -45.49
C PRO A 887 12.42 3.65 -45.57
N GLY A 888 11.37 4.09 -44.88
CA GLY A 888 10.01 3.55 -45.03
C GLY A 888 9.28 3.10 -43.77
N GLN A 889 9.87 3.20 -42.56
CA GLN A 889 9.11 2.94 -41.33
C GLN A 889 8.14 4.09 -41.04
N GLN A 890 6.88 3.85 -41.40
CA GLN A 890 5.71 4.69 -41.14
C GLN A 890 5.52 4.88 -39.63
N ASP A 891 4.94 6.03 -39.25
CA ASP A 891 4.61 6.36 -37.86
C ASP A 891 3.97 5.17 -37.13
N GLN A 892 4.51 4.78 -35.95
CA GLN A 892 3.91 3.74 -35.13
C GLN A 892 2.52 4.21 -34.68
N LYS A 893 1.51 3.63 -35.29
CA LYS A 893 0.11 3.93 -34.97
C LYS A 893 -0.35 3.05 -33.80
N ILE A 894 -1.09 3.65 -32.88
CA ILE A 894 -1.62 3.02 -31.66
C ILE A 894 -2.98 2.40 -31.96
N ARG A 895 -3.13 1.12 -31.59
CA ARG A 895 -4.45 0.46 -31.51
C ARG A 895 -4.95 0.55 -30.08
N ALA A 896 -6.14 1.07 -29.87
CA ALA A 896 -6.71 1.19 -28.54
C ALA A 896 -8.05 0.45 -28.41
N THR A 897 -8.22 -0.29 -27.32
CA THR A 897 -9.54 -0.76 -26.89
C THR A 897 -10.20 0.34 -26.10
N VAL A 898 -11.32 0.85 -26.59
CA VAL A 898 -12.09 1.95 -26.02
C VAL A 898 -13.11 1.41 -25.03
N LEU A 899 -13.22 2.06 -23.87
CA LEU A 899 -14.24 1.81 -22.86
C LEU A 899 -15.06 3.08 -22.65
N ASP A 900 -16.37 2.98 -22.91
CA ASP A 900 -17.33 4.04 -22.62
C ASP A 900 -17.83 3.92 -21.18
N LEU A 901 -17.36 4.81 -20.31
CA LEU A 901 -17.64 4.72 -18.88
C LEU A 901 -19.09 5.07 -18.53
N ASP A 902 -19.77 5.91 -19.32
CA ASP A 902 -21.17 6.27 -19.06
C ASP A 902 -22.11 5.11 -19.43
N LEU A 903 -21.84 4.42 -20.54
CA LEU A 903 -22.59 3.21 -20.91
C LEU A 903 -22.36 2.07 -19.91
N LEU A 904 -21.12 1.89 -19.42
CA LEU A 904 -20.80 0.85 -18.44
C LEU A 904 -21.40 1.14 -17.06
N ARG A 905 -21.36 2.39 -16.58
CA ARG A 905 -21.93 2.75 -15.27
C ARG A 905 -23.46 2.71 -15.24
N GLY A 906 -24.12 2.98 -16.38
CA GLY A 906 -25.58 3.00 -16.48
C GLY A 906 -26.23 1.61 -16.60
N LYS A 907 -25.46 0.57 -16.91
CA LYS A 907 -25.98 -0.78 -17.16
C LYS A 907 -25.87 -1.67 -15.92
N THR A 908 -26.99 -2.23 -15.48
CA THR A 908 -27.06 -3.18 -14.35
C THR A 908 -26.78 -4.63 -14.78
N ILE A 909 -26.26 -5.43 -13.84
CA ILE A 909 -26.07 -6.87 -13.95
C ILE A 909 -26.44 -7.54 -12.61
N GLY A 910 -27.37 -8.50 -12.62
CA GLY A 910 -27.97 -9.03 -11.39
C GLY A 910 -28.82 -7.99 -10.64
N ASP A 911 -29.08 -8.22 -9.35
CA ASP A 911 -30.09 -7.45 -8.58
C ASP A 911 -29.59 -6.09 -8.05
N SER A 912 -28.28 -5.92 -7.81
CA SER A 912 -27.72 -4.73 -7.15
C SER A 912 -26.34 -4.30 -7.67
N GLU A 913 -25.89 -4.88 -8.80
CA GLU A 913 -24.56 -4.67 -9.36
C GLU A 913 -24.65 -4.06 -10.78
N TYR A 914 -23.54 -3.47 -11.24
CA TYR A 914 -23.41 -2.72 -12.50
C TYR A 914 -22.24 -3.27 -13.32
N LEU A 915 -22.24 -3.02 -14.64
CA LEU A 915 -21.11 -3.40 -15.48
C LEU A 915 -19.82 -2.67 -15.10
N LEU A 916 -19.92 -1.38 -14.72
CA LEU A 916 -18.90 -0.73 -13.92
C LEU A 916 -19.13 -1.14 -12.45
N PRO A 917 -18.39 -2.14 -11.93
CA PRO A 917 -18.78 -2.85 -10.71
C PRO A 917 -18.72 -1.95 -9.50
N ASN A 918 -19.51 -2.17 -8.46
CA ASN A 918 -19.47 -1.39 -7.22
C ASN A 918 -18.06 -1.38 -6.60
N SER A 919 -17.26 -2.43 -6.73
CA SER A 919 -15.84 -2.42 -6.30
C SER A 919 -14.96 -1.38 -7.02
N GLY A 920 -15.40 -0.87 -8.17
CA GLY A 920 -14.69 0.05 -9.04
C GLY A 920 -13.72 -0.61 -10.02
N ILE A 921 -13.42 -1.91 -9.90
CA ILE A 921 -12.31 -2.52 -10.63
C ILE A 921 -12.69 -2.85 -12.08
N ILE A 922 -11.93 -2.28 -13.01
CA ILE A 922 -11.86 -2.71 -14.42
C ILE A 922 -10.42 -3.14 -14.71
N TYR A 923 -10.25 -4.40 -15.11
CA TYR A 923 -8.98 -4.88 -15.66
C TYR A 923 -9.10 -4.99 -17.19
N ALA A 924 -8.27 -4.26 -17.92
CA ALA A 924 -8.33 -4.24 -19.38
C ALA A 924 -6.95 -4.48 -20.01
N THR A 925 -6.88 -5.34 -21.01
CA THR A 925 -5.63 -5.71 -21.68
C THR A 925 -5.86 -6.13 -23.13
N ARG A 926 -4.76 -6.25 -23.88
CA ARG A 926 -4.74 -6.72 -25.26
C ARG A 926 -3.57 -7.69 -25.45
N ASP A 927 -3.85 -8.80 -26.12
CA ASP A 927 -2.86 -9.85 -26.39
C ASP A 927 -1.93 -9.50 -27.56
N ASP A 928 -2.31 -8.56 -28.43
CA ASP A 928 -1.50 -8.07 -29.56
C ASP A 928 -0.43 -7.04 -29.18
N ALA A 929 -0.40 -6.63 -27.90
CA ALA A 929 0.56 -5.67 -27.39
C ALA A 929 1.92 -6.33 -27.17
N LEU A 930 2.98 -5.74 -27.69
CA LEU A 930 4.33 -6.30 -27.61
C LEU A 930 5.24 -5.32 -26.85
N PRO A 931 5.80 -5.70 -25.67
CA PRO A 931 6.68 -4.83 -24.89
C PRO A 931 8.05 -4.65 -25.53
N ASP A 932 8.78 -3.64 -25.07
CA ASP A 932 10.20 -3.42 -25.32
C ASP A 932 11.03 -4.58 -24.76
N ILE A 933 11.88 -5.14 -25.60
CA ILE A 933 12.81 -6.24 -25.28
C ILE A 933 14.20 -6.00 -25.91
N SER A 934 14.64 -4.75 -26.01
CA SER A 934 15.97 -4.34 -26.49
C SER A 934 17.13 -5.10 -25.82
N ALA A 935 17.00 -5.42 -24.52
CA ALA A 935 17.95 -6.20 -23.73
C ALA A 935 17.73 -7.72 -23.78
N GLY A 936 16.75 -8.19 -24.56
CA GLY A 936 16.41 -9.60 -24.80
C GLY A 936 15.13 -10.07 -24.10
N ASN A 937 14.57 -11.20 -24.56
CA ASN A 937 13.27 -11.74 -24.13
C ASN A 937 13.33 -12.59 -22.82
N THR A 938 14.46 -12.59 -22.11
CA THR A 938 14.57 -13.24 -20.79
C THR A 938 13.92 -12.37 -19.71
N ASP A 939 13.53 -12.95 -18.56
CA ASP A 939 13.02 -12.16 -17.43
C ASP A 939 14.01 -11.07 -16.96
N ALA A 940 15.32 -11.33 -17.08
CA ALA A 940 16.37 -10.35 -16.77
C ALA A 940 16.45 -9.24 -17.82
N GLY A 941 16.33 -9.60 -19.10
CA GLY A 941 16.30 -8.67 -20.24
C GLY A 941 15.08 -7.76 -20.19
N LYS A 942 13.88 -8.31 -19.97
CA LYS A 942 12.62 -7.54 -19.80
C LYS A 942 12.66 -6.52 -18.66
N LEU A 943 13.50 -6.74 -17.65
CA LEU A 943 13.71 -5.78 -16.57
C LEU A 943 14.72 -4.68 -16.94
N GLU A 944 15.69 -4.98 -17.81
CA GLU A 944 16.73 -4.07 -18.30
C GLU A 944 16.23 -3.18 -19.45
N SER A 945 15.41 -3.69 -20.36
CA SER A 945 14.95 -2.97 -21.57
C SER A 945 14.31 -1.62 -21.29
N PRO A 946 13.41 -1.46 -20.29
CA PRO A 946 12.83 -0.16 -19.97
C PRO A 946 13.83 0.93 -19.52
N VAL A 947 15.06 0.55 -19.19
CA VAL A 947 16.09 1.45 -18.63
C VAL A 947 17.41 1.43 -19.39
N ASP A 948 17.50 0.73 -20.53
CA ASP A 948 18.77 0.59 -21.26
C ASP A 948 19.00 1.68 -22.32
N TYR A 949 18.03 2.58 -22.50
CA TYR A 949 18.05 3.69 -23.45
C TYR A 949 18.20 3.23 -24.92
N VAL A 950 17.82 2.00 -25.24
CA VAL A 950 17.82 1.45 -26.60
C VAL A 950 16.40 1.29 -27.09
N ASP A 951 16.06 1.94 -28.21
CA ASP A 951 14.74 1.77 -28.84
C ASP A 951 14.56 0.34 -29.42
N ASP A 952 13.52 -0.37 -29.00
CA ASP A 952 13.07 -1.61 -29.65
C ASP A 952 12.04 -1.33 -30.75
N THR A 953 12.44 -1.57 -32.00
CA THR A 953 11.60 -1.41 -33.19
C THR A 953 10.57 -2.54 -33.38
N THR A 954 10.70 -3.66 -32.65
CA THR A 954 9.74 -4.77 -32.66
C THR A 954 8.58 -4.57 -31.67
N ARG A 955 8.70 -3.57 -30.78
CA ARG A 955 7.66 -3.17 -29.82
C ARG A 955 6.40 -2.72 -30.56
N ARG A 956 5.24 -3.04 -29.96
CA ARG A 956 3.92 -2.60 -30.43
C ARG A 956 3.14 -2.02 -29.25
N PRO A 957 3.10 -0.68 -29.11
CA PRO A 957 2.29 -0.02 -28.10
C PRO A 957 0.80 -0.08 -28.48
N SER A 958 0.10 -1.15 -28.09
CA SER A 958 -1.37 -1.15 -28.03
C SER A 958 -1.83 -0.51 -26.72
N ALA A 959 -3.03 0.05 -26.66
CA ALA A 959 -3.48 0.88 -25.54
C ALA A 959 -4.93 0.59 -25.09
N ILE A 960 -5.32 1.18 -23.97
CA ILE A 960 -6.70 1.29 -23.50
C ILE A 960 -7.12 2.77 -23.54
N LEU A 961 -8.30 3.10 -24.07
CA LEU A 961 -8.80 4.47 -24.13
C LEU A 961 -10.10 4.59 -23.31
N LEU A 962 -10.15 5.56 -22.39
CA LEU A 962 -11.35 5.90 -21.63
C LEU A 962 -12.03 7.11 -22.26
N ILE A 963 -13.34 6.99 -22.50
CA ILE A 963 -14.19 8.09 -22.98
C ILE A 963 -15.41 8.27 -22.08
N ASN A 964 -16.05 9.44 -22.18
CA ASN A 964 -17.30 9.77 -21.48
C ASN A 964 -17.20 9.57 -19.96
N GLY A 965 -16.03 9.91 -19.38
CA GLY A 965 -15.71 9.71 -17.96
C GLY A 965 -16.07 10.88 -17.04
N GLU A 966 -16.88 11.85 -17.49
CA GLU A 966 -17.25 13.03 -16.69
C GLU A 966 -17.90 12.63 -15.36
N LYS A 967 -18.69 11.55 -15.39
CA LYS A 967 -19.40 11.00 -14.23
C LYS A 967 -19.10 9.53 -14.06
N LEU A 968 -18.74 9.11 -12.85
CA LEU A 968 -18.38 7.72 -12.54
C LEU A 968 -19.31 7.03 -11.55
N TRP A 969 -20.24 7.76 -10.93
CA TRP A 969 -21.16 7.22 -9.93
C TRP A 969 -22.17 6.24 -10.52
N ARG A 970 -22.75 5.35 -9.70
CA ARG A 970 -23.81 4.41 -10.13
C ARG A 970 -25.17 4.92 -9.69
N THR A 971 -25.28 5.30 -8.40
CA THR A 971 -26.47 5.96 -7.82
C THR A 971 -26.08 7.16 -6.96
N ASN A 972 -27.01 8.10 -6.72
CA ASN A 972 -26.73 9.25 -5.85
C ASN A 972 -26.88 8.98 -4.35
N THR A 973 -27.55 7.88 -3.99
CA THR A 973 -27.69 7.42 -2.60
C THR A 973 -26.43 6.71 -2.13
N TYR A 974 -26.01 6.97 -0.90
CA TYR A 974 -24.87 6.27 -0.28
C TYR A 974 -25.07 4.74 -0.28
N LYS A 975 -24.06 4.02 -0.76
CA LYS A 975 -23.91 2.57 -0.65
C LYS A 975 -22.50 2.26 -0.19
N GLU A 976 -22.36 1.40 0.82
CA GLU A 976 -21.05 1.08 1.39
C GLU A 976 -20.19 0.27 0.40
N GLU A 977 -20.81 -0.61 -0.39
CA GLU A 977 -20.16 -1.36 -1.48
C GLU A 977 -19.68 -0.49 -2.66
N GLU A 978 -20.28 0.69 -2.91
CA GLU A 978 -19.88 1.56 -4.03
C GLU A 978 -18.54 2.23 -3.74
N LYS A 979 -17.52 1.77 -4.43
CA LYS A 979 -16.23 2.42 -4.62
C LYS A 979 -16.24 3.16 -5.97
N GLY A 980 -15.25 4.01 -6.19
CA GLY A 980 -15.18 4.81 -7.41
C GLY A 980 -14.77 4.01 -8.65
N LEU A 981 -13.66 4.36 -9.29
CA LEU A 981 -13.11 3.64 -10.44
C LEU A 981 -11.68 3.22 -10.13
N THR A 982 -11.30 2.00 -10.49
CA THR A 982 -9.92 1.55 -10.54
C THR A 982 -9.70 0.85 -11.88
N LEU A 983 -9.11 1.55 -12.85
CA LEU A 983 -8.65 0.92 -14.08
C LEU A 983 -7.25 0.35 -13.83
N ALA A 984 -7.07 -0.95 -14.10
CA ALA A 984 -5.76 -1.59 -14.09
C ALA A 984 -5.45 -2.18 -15.48
N THR A 985 -4.33 -1.77 -16.06
CA THR A 985 -3.86 -2.28 -17.35
C THR A 985 -2.34 -2.36 -17.39
N ASN A 986 -1.81 -3.37 -18.07
CA ASN A 986 -0.38 -3.48 -18.40
C ASN A 986 0.01 -2.58 -19.57
N LEU A 987 -0.95 -1.93 -20.22
CA LEU A 987 -0.76 -1.14 -21.44
C LEU A 987 -0.80 0.37 -21.15
N PRO A 988 -0.39 1.22 -22.10
CA PRO A 988 -0.63 2.65 -22.02
C PRO A 988 -2.15 2.95 -21.99
N ALA A 989 -2.54 3.93 -21.19
CA ALA A 989 -3.92 4.38 -21.06
C ALA A 989 -4.08 5.82 -21.58
N TYR A 990 -5.12 6.05 -22.35
CA TYR A 990 -5.51 7.37 -22.85
C TYR A 990 -6.83 7.78 -22.19
N ILE A 991 -6.97 9.05 -21.82
CA ILE A 991 -8.20 9.58 -21.20
C ILE A 991 -8.65 10.79 -21.99
N LYS A 992 -9.89 10.75 -22.49
CA LYS A 992 -10.44 11.80 -23.36
C LYS A 992 -11.54 12.59 -22.67
N GLY A 993 -11.36 13.92 -22.66
CA GLY A 993 -12.34 14.88 -22.18
C GLY A 993 -12.34 15.07 -20.66
N ASP A 994 -13.29 15.89 -20.18
CA ASP A 994 -13.46 16.15 -18.76
C ASP A 994 -13.72 14.84 -18.01
N PHE A 995 -13.01 14.64 -16.90
CA PHE A 995 -12.97 13.36 -16.21
C PHE A 995 -13.26 13.51 -14.72
N ASN A 996 -14.32 12.84 -14.28
CA ASN A 996 -14.74 12.70 -12.89
C ASN A 996 -14.89 14.06 -12.17
N LEU A 997 -15.81 14.90 -12.64
CA LEU A 997 -15.93 16.26 -12.12
C LEU A 997 -16.54 16.32 -10.72
N HIS A 998 -16.01 17.20 -9.88
CA HIS A 998 -16.67 17.65 -8.66
C HIS A 998 -17.86 18.53 -9.00
N THR A 999 -18.99 18.34 -8.32
CA THR A 999 -20.12 19.28 -8.35
C THR A 999 -20.08 20.27 -7.19
N GLN A 1000 -19.15 20.10 -6.25
CA GLN A 1000 -18.98 20.88 -5.03
C GLN A 1000 -17.49 21.20 -4.81
N GLU A 1001 -17.16 22.34 -4.18
CA GLU A 1001 -15.78 22.67 -3.72
C GLU A 1001 -15.67 22.56 -2.20
N GLU A 1002 -14.45 22.39 -1.66
CA GLU A 1002 -14.19 22.25 -0.21
C GLU A 1002 -14.75 23.44 0.61
N PHE A 1003 -14.67 24.64 0.05
CA PHE A 1003 -15.16 25.88 0.64
C PHE A 1003 -16.28 26.46 -0.24
N THR A 1004 -17.11 27.33 0.33
CA THR A 1004 -18.12 28.07 -0.44
C THR A 1004 -17.50 29.13 -1.37
N GLU A 1005 -16.26 29.53 -1.08
CA GLU A 1005 -15.47 30.41 -1.94
C GLU A 1005 -14.66 29.60 -2.95
N THR A 1006 -14.82 29.90 -4.24
CA THR A 1006 -14.07 29.27 -5.32
C THR A 1006 -12.57 29.57 -5.23
N LEU A 1007 -11.75 28.54 -5.41
CA LEU A 1007 -10.29 28.70 -5.50
C LEU A 1007 -9.91 29.49 -6.76
N GLN A 1008 -9.17 30.59 -6.59
CA GLN A 1008 -8.66 31.37 -7.72
C GLN A 1008 -7.52 30.64 -8.42
N ASP A 1009 -7.48 30.73 -9.76
CA ASP A 1009 -6.51 30.03 -10.61
C ASP A 1009 -5.02 30.28 -10.24
N GLY A 1010 -4.69 31.43 -9.64
CA GLY A 1010 -3.32 31.78 -9.21
C GLY A 1010 -3.01 31.50 -7.74
N TRP A 1011 -3.96 30.93 -6.99
CA TRP A 1011 -3.87 30.59 -5.56
C TRP A 1011 -3.68 31.80 -4.63
N SER A 1012 -4.02 33.01 -5.08
CA SER A 1012 -3.99 34.24 -4.26
C SER A 1012 -4.89 34.17 -3.02
N ASN A 1013 -6.00 33.42 -3.08
CA ASN A 1013 -6.88 33.20 -1.94
C ASN A 1013 -6.67 31.83 -1.25
N PHE A 1014 -5.66 31.04 -1.61
CA PHE A 1014 -5.54 29.63 -1.18
C PHE A 1014 -5.69 29.42 0.34
N TYR A 1015 -4.98 30.22 1.14
CA TYR A 1015 -5.04 30.18 2.60
C TYR A 1015 -6.18 31.00 3.20
N GLY A 1016 -6.78 31.92 2.45
CA GLY A 1016 -7.83 32.82 2.92
C GLY A 1016 -9.27 32.26 2.85
N ARG A 1017 -9.46 31.10 2.23
CA ARG A 1017 -10.81 30.53 1.95
C ARG A 1017 -11.59 30.15 3.22
N THR A 1018 -12.86 30.55 3.25
CA THR A 1018 -13.84 30.25 4.32
C THR A 1018 -15.26 30.63 3.84
N PRO A 1019 -16.37 30.10 4.41
CA PRO A 1019 -16.49 28.92 5.26
C PRO A 1019 -16.45 27.59 4.48
N LEU A 1020 -16.42 26.47 5.22
CA LEU A 1020 -16.44 25.10 4.67
C LEU A 1020 -17.79 24.78 4.01
N ASN A 1021 -17.76 24.00 2.93
CA ASN A 1021 -18.93 23.44 2.27
C ASN A 1021 -19.20 22.00 2.74
N ASN A 1022 -20.37 21.77 3.34
CA ASN A 1022 -20.75 20.47 3.88
C ASN A 1022 -21.08 19.42 2.80
N ASN A 1023 -21.33 19.81 1.55
CA ASN A 1023 -21.68 18.90 0.46
C ASN A 1023 -20.48 18.37 -0.34
N PHE A 1024 -19.25 18.84 -0.05
CA PHE A 1024 -18.04 18.44 -0.77
C PHE A 1024 -17.64 16.98 -0.51
N ALA A 1025 -17.31 16.20 -1.54
CA ALA A 1025 -16.78 14.84 -1.40
C ALA A 1025 -17.58 13.91 -0.44
N CYS A 1026 -18.90 14.08 -0.36
CA CYS A 1026 -19.78 13.23 0.46
C CYS A 1026 -21.02 12.81 -0.34
N ARG A 1027 -21.80 11.84 0.18
CA ARG A 1027 -23.09 11.46 -0.41
C ARG A 1027 -24.25 11.82 0.46
N SER A 1028 -25.39 12.08 -0.19
CA SER A 1028 -26.66 12.19 0.48
C SER A 1028 -26.98 10.89 1.23
N GLY A 1029 -27.27 11.02 2.53
CA GLY A 1029 -27.54 9.89 3.42
C GLY A 1029 -26.31 9.11 3.88
N ASP A 1030 -25.10 9.62 3.66
CA ASP A 1030 -23.88 9.01 4.21
C ASP A 1030 -23.85 9.16 5.74
N PRO A 1031 -23.85 8.07 6.52
CA PRO A 1031 -23.86 8.15 7.98
C PRO A 1031 -22.61 8.81 8.56
N ARG A 1032 -21.53 8.94 7.78
CA ARG A 1032 -20.28 9.62 8.18
C ARG A 1032 -20.41 11.15 8.10
N PHE A 1033 -21.32 11.65 7.26
CA PHE A 1033 -21.51 13.07 6.98
C PHE A 1033 -22.99 13.46 7.13
N PRO A 1034 -23.51 13.56 8.38
CA PRO A 1034 -24.93 13.81 8.62
C PRO A 1034 -25.43 15.16 8.06
N ASP A 1035 -24.53 16.14 7.92
CA ASP A 1035 -24.82 17.46 7.36
C ASP A 1035 -24.77 17.50 5.81
N CYS A 1036 -24.51 16.37 5.16
CA CYS A 1036 -24.44 16.25 3.69
C CYS A 1036 -25.82 15.92 3.11
N THR A 1037 -26.49 16.93 2.54
CA THR A 1037 -27.87 16.80 2.05
C THR A 1037 -27.93 16.56 0.54
N THR A 1038 -27.25 17.38 -0.24
CA THR A 1038 -27.17 17.26 -1.71
C THR A 1038 -26.11 16.25 -2.13
N GLY A 1039 -24.94 16.33 -1.48
CA GLY A 1039 -23.76 15.53 -1.82
C GLY A 1039 -23.09 15.91 -3.13
N ASP A 1040 -21.99 15.21 -3.40
CA ASP A 1040 -21.12 15.37 -4.56
C ASP A 1040 -21.27 14.18 -5.51
N GLU A 1041 -21.24 14.43 -6.82
CA GLU A 1041 -21.28 13.39 -7.84
C GLU A 1041 -19.93 12.69 -8.02
N TRP A 1042 -18.84 13.31 -7.55
CA TRP A 1042 -17.48 12.81 -7.66
C TRP A 1042 -17.22 11.50 -6.88
N ARG A 1043 -16.27 10.70 -7.39
CA ARG A 1043 -15.76 9.47 -6.77
C ARG A 1043 -14.25 9.34 -6.95
N PRO A 1044 -13.51 8.69 -6.04
CA PRO A 1044 -12.10 8.35 -6.28
C PRO A 1044 -11.92 7.59 -7.60
N ALA A 1045 -11.07 8.06 -8.48
CA ALA A 1045 -10.78 7.40 -9.75
C ALA A 1045 -9.28 7.14 -9.87
N SER A 1046 -8.87 5.87 -9.84
CA SER A 1046 -7.49 5.41 -9.88
C SER A 1046 -7.18 4.77 -11.22
N ILE A 1047 -6.18 5.27 -11.94
CA ILE A 1047 -5.75 4.76 -13.25
C ILE A 1047 -4.33 4.20 -13.11
N LEU A 1048 -4.21 2.88 -13.23
CA LEU A 1048 -2.96 2.14 -13.16
C LEU A 1048 -2.62 1.61 -14.55
N ALA A 1049 -1.59 2.17 -15.16
CA ALA A 1049 -1.23 1.89 -16.55
C ALA A 1049 0.28 1.86 -16.76
N ASP A 1050 0.71 1.42 -17.95
CA ASP A 1050 2.11 1.51 -18.36
C ASP A 1050 2.58 2.96 -18.52
N ALA A 1051 1.73 3.79 -19.11
CA ALA A 1051 1.87 5.23 -19.23
C ALA A 1051 0.45 5.84 -19.32
N VAL A 1052 0.28 7.10 -18.93
CA VAL A 1052 -1.02 7.79 -19.03
C VAL A 1052 -0.90 9.04 -19.90
N THR A 1053 -1.77 9.13 -20.92
CA THR A 1053 -1.85 10.27 -21.83
C THR A 1053 -3.23 10.93 -21.74
N LEU A 1054 -3.26 12.25 -21.58
CA LEU A 1054 -4.49 13.03 -21.52
C LEU A 1054 -4.80 13.69 -22.85
N LEU A 1055 -6.08 13.63 -23.22
CA LEU A 1055 -6.63 14.15 -24.46
C LEU A 1055 -7.81 15.08 -24.18
N SER A 1056 -7.89 16.16 -24.95
CA SER A 1056 -9.00 17.10 -24.93
C SER A 1056 -10.30 16.42 -25.37
N GLY A 1057 -11.44 16.99 -24.97
CA GLY A 1057 -12.75 16.48 -25.37
C GLY A 1057 -12.97 16.48 -26.90
N ASN A 1058 -12.22 17.31 -27.63
CA ASN A 1058 -12.31 17.45 -29.08
C ASN A 1058 -11.20 16.72 -29.85
N PHE A 1059 -10.42 15.86 -29.19
CA PHE A 1059 -9.45 15.01 -29.87
C PHE A 1059 -10.17 14.10 -30.88
N ASP A 1060 -9.76 14.18 -32.15
CA ASP A 1060 -10.37 13.43 -33.24
C ASP A 1060 -9.47 12.26 -33.65
N TYR A 1061 -10.01 11.06 -33.53
CA TYR A 1061 -9.36 9.80 -33.91
C TYR A 1061 -9.85 9.28 -35.26
N PHE A 1062 -10.94 9.80 -35.83
CA PHE A 1062 -11.59 9.24 -37.03
C PHE A 1062 -11.34 10.04 -38.31
N THR A 1063 -11.44 11.37 -38.30
CA THR A 1063 -11.56 12.13 -39.57
C THR A 1063 -10.24 12.50 -40.22
N LYS A 1064 -9.13 12.58 -39.47
CA LYS A 1064 -7.81 13.00 -40.00
C LYS A 1064 -6.93 11.88 -40.55
N GLU A 1065 -7.05 10.65 -40.05
CA GLU A 1065 -6.20 9.51 -40.47
C GLU A 1065 -6.49 9.02 -41.90
N LEU A 1066 -7.69 9.28 -42.44
CA LEU A 1066 -8.14 8.75 -43.74
C LEU A 1066 -8.08 9.78 -44.88
N GLY A 1067 -7.42 10.94 -44.68
CA GLY A 1067 -7.25 11.87 -45.81
C GLY A 1067 -6.69 13.28 -45.60
N TYR A 1068 -6.24 13.74 -44.42
CA TYR A 1068 -5.72 15.12 -44.31
C TYR A 1068 -4.64 15.29 -43.21
N THR A 1069 -3.42 15.64 -43.67
CA THR A 1069 -2.23 16.10 -42.92
C THR A 1069 -1.72 15.19 -41.80
N ILE A 1070 -1.02 14.12 -42.19
CA ILE A 1070 -0.05 13.42 -41.32
C ILE A 1070 1.11 14.39 -41.08
N GLY A 1071 1.30 14.84 -39.83
CA GLY A 1071 2.49 15.62 -39.43
C GLY A 1071 2.25 16.82 -38.51
N ASN A 1072 1.02 17.32 -38.37
CA ASN A 1072 0.72 18.44 -37.46
C ASN A 1072 0.04 17.93 -36.18
N GLN A 1073 0.58 18.32 -35.01
CA GLN A 1073 -0.06 18.08 -33.72
C GLN A 1073 -1.50 18.63 -33.71
N GLN A 1074 -2.44 17.87 -33.13
CA GLN A 1074 -3.82 18.35 -32.99
C GLN A 1074 -3.87 19.49 -31.95
N LEU A 1075 -4.65 20.54 -32.25
CA LEU A 1075 -4.89 21.65 -31.32
C LEU A 1075 -6.00 21.28 -30.34
N ALA A 1076 -5.73 21.39 -29.04
CA ALA A 1076 -6.74 21.33 -28.01
C ALA A 1076 -7.55 22.63 -28.03
N ASN A 1077 -8.88 22.54 -28.17
CA ASN A 1077 -9.74 23.72 -28.30
C ASN A 1077 -10.52 24.06 -27.02
N LYS A 1078 -10.42 23.22 -25.98
CA LYS A 1078 -11.16 23.37 -24.73
C LYS A 1078 -10.22 23.14 -23.54
N ASP A 1079 -10.35 23.97 -22.51
CA ASP A 1079 -9.79 23.65 -21.20
C ASP A 1079 -10.42 22.35 -20.71
N THR A 1080 -9.60 21.48 -20.11
CA THR A 1080 -10.06 20.15 -19.68
C THR A 1080 -9.63 19.89 -18.24
N THR A 1081 -10.58 19.40 -17.43
CA THR A 1081 -10.35 19.09 -16.01
C THR A 1081 -10.34 17.59 -15.79
N PHE A 1082 -9.33 17.14 -15.05
CA PHE A 1082 -9.09 15.74 -14.74
C PHE A 1082 -8.95 15.58 -13.23
N ASN A 1083 -9.94 14.96 -12.59
CA ASN A 1083 -9.85 14.61 -11.16
C ASN A 1083 -9.60 13.10 -11.02
N LEU A 1084 -8.34 12.69 -10.91
CA LEU A 1084 -7.97 11.29 -10.80
C LEU A 1084 -6.63 11.07 -10.12
N ILE A 1085 -6.45 9.85 -9.64
CA ILE A 1085 -5.18 9.30 -9.19
C ILE A 1085 -4.53 8.60 -10.38
N ILE A 1086 -3.30 8.98 -10.71
CA ILE A 1086 -2.51 8.36 -11.78
C ILE A 1086 -1.40 7.54 -11.15
N ALA A 1087 -1.31 6.26 -11.51
CA ALA A 1087 -0.19 5.39 -11.24
C ALA A 1087 0.38 4.87 -12.56
N ALA A 1088 1.47 5.49 -13.02
CA ALA A 1088 1.99 5.28 -14.37
C ALA A 1088 3.49 4.97 -14.35
N GLY A 1089 3.97 4.43 -15.47
CA GLY A 1089 5.39 4.37 -15.75
C GLY A 1089 5.87 5.58 -16.56
N ASP A 1090 7.15 5.90 -16.38
CA ASP A 1090 7.87 6.95 -17.10
C ASP A 1090 9.05 6.37 -17.89
N ASN A 1091 9.68 7.22 -18.72
CA ASN A 1091 10.92 6.89 -19.43
C ASN A 1091 12.13 7.16 -18.51
N PRO A 1092 13.27 6.46 -18.68
CA PRO A 1092 14.47 6.73 -17.90
C PRO A 1092 15.11 8.08 -18.29
N ALA A 1093 15.78 8.75 -17.34
CA ALA A 1093 16.57 9.96 -17.58
C ALA A 1093 18.06 9.68 -17.35
N LYS A 1094 18.96 10.43 -17.99
CA LYS A 1094 20.42 10.38 -17.73
C LYS A 1094 21.03 11.79 -17.81
N PRO A 1095 22.29 12.00 -17.35
CA PRO A 1095 22.92 13.32 -17.31
C PRO A 1095 22.94 14.09 -18.64
N THR A 1096 22.86 13.40 -19.77
CA THR A 1096 22.85 13.98 -21.12
C THR A 1096 21.48 14.02 -21.78
N GLN A 1097 20.46 13.41 -21.17
CA GLN A 1097 19.12 13.27 -21.74
C GLN A 1097 18.07 13.34 -20.64
N ASP A 1098 17.31 14.42 -20.64
CA ASP A 1098 16.16 14.61 -19.74
C ASP A 1098 14.95 13.80 -20.25
N ASN A 1099 14.20 13.20 -19.32
CA ASN A 1099 12.92 12.56 -19.60
C ASN A 1099 11.73 13.54 -19.44
N GLY A 1100 12.00 14.83 -19.15
CA GLY A 1100 11.01 15.88 -18.93
C GLY A 1100 10.52 15.99 -17.48
N GLY A 1101 11.08 15.20 -16.56
CA GLY A 1101 10.77 15.21 -15.14
C GLY A 1101 9.30 15.00 -14.81
N LEU A 1102 8.86 15.52 -13.66
CA LEU A 1102 7.47 15.44 -13.18
C LEU A 1102 6.46 16.00 -14.20
N ASN A 1103 6.84 17.06 -14.91
CA ASN A 1103 6.00 17.68 -15.92
C ASN A 1103 5.67 16.73 -17.08
N ASN A 1104 6.40 15.64 -17.26
CA ASN A 1104 6.18 14.68 -18.34
C ASN A 1104 5.64 13.32 -17.88
N LEU A 1105 5.44 13.11 -16.56
CA LEU A 1105 4.83 11.88 -16.03
C LEU A 1105 3.44 11.65 -16.65
N VAL A 1106 2.63 12.72 -16.67
CA VAL A 1106 1.36 12.75 -17.38
C VAL A 1106 1.63 13.25 -18.79
N ARG A 1107 1.44 12.38 -19.78
CA ARG A 1107 1.77 12.66 -21.19
C ARG A 1107 0.63 13.44 -21.87
N VAL A 1108 1.00 14.23 -22.87
CA VAL A 1108 0.08 14.90 -23.79
C VAL A 1108 0.63 14.76 -25.20
N ILE A 1109 -0.27 14.67 -26.18
CA ILE A 1109 0.07 14.56 -27.62
C ILE A 1109 -0.59 15.67 -28.47
N GLU A 1110 -1.38 16.52 -27.82
CA GLU A 1110 -1.99 17.71 -28.41
C GLU A 1110 -1.21 18.97 -28.05
N LYS A 1111 -1.35 20.00 -28.89
CA LYS A 1111 -0.88 21.36 -28.60
C LYS A 1111 -1.97 22.12 -27.85
N TRP A 1112 -1.66 22.54 -26.62
CA TRP A 1112 -2.57 23.24 -25.69
C TRP A 1112 -2.28 24.74 -25.66
N ASP A 1113 -2.33 25.37 -26.83
CA ASP A 1113 -2.03 26.80 -26.95
C ASP A 1113 -3.13 27.65 -26.31
N SER A 1114 -2.79 28.48 -25.32
CA SER A 1114 -3.74 29.30 -24.55
C SER A 1114 -4.88 28.51 -23.88
N ARG A 1115 -4.70 27.18 -23.70
CA ARG A 1115 -5.64 26.29 -22.99
C ARG A 1115 -4.99 25.69 -21.76
N LYS A 1116 -5.82 25.39 -20.76
CA LYS A 1116 -5.39 24.87 -19.46
C LYS A 1116 -5.75 23.39 -19.31
N ILE A 1117 -4.84 22.65 -18.70
CA ILE A 1117 -5.10 21.33 -18.15
C ILE A 1117 -5.15 21.47 -16.64
N LYS A 1118 -6.30 21.21 -16.04
CA LYS A 1118 -6.47 21.17 -14.58
C LYS A 1118 -6.34 19.71 -14.12
N LEU A 1119 -5.29 19.44 -13.35
CA LEU A 1119 -4.93 18.12 -12.85
C LEU A 1119 -5.10 18.10 -11.34
N ASN A 1120 -6.20 17.51 -10.86
CA ASN A 1120 -6.47 17.41 -9.43
C ASN A 1120 -6.43 15.94 -9.00
N GLY A 1121 -5.64 15.62 -7.97
CA GLY A 1121 -5.55 14.25 -7.47
C GLY A 1121 -4.17 13.89 -6.96
N ALA A 1122 -3.81 12.61 -7.09
CA ALA A 1122 -2.51 12.09 -6.67
C ALA A 1122 -1.76 11.49 -7.86
N PHE A 1123 -0.47 11.75 -7.97
CA PHE A 1123 0.34 11.34 -9.12
C PHE A 1123 1.47 10.43 -8.66
N MET A 1124 1.56 9.25 -9.26
CA MET A 1124 2.45 8.19 -8.82
C MET A 1124 3.27 7.64 -9.97
N GLN A 1125 4.60 7.69 -9.85
CA GLN A 1125 5.54 6.99 -10.71
C GLN A 1125 5.91 5.67 -10.03
N VAL A 1126 5.51 4.54 -10.64
CA VAL A 1126 5.53 3.23 -9.96
C VAL A 1126 6.42 2.19 -10.64
N LYS A 1127 6.74 2.43 -11.91
CA LYS A 1127 7.62 1.59 -12.72
C LYS A 1127 8.22 2.39 -13.88
N LYS A 1128 9.13 1.79 -14.64
CA LYS A 1128 9.51 2.31 -15.95
C LYS A 1128 8.59 1.68 -17.00
N SER A 1129 8.17 2.48 -17.96
CA SER A 1129 7.26 2.04 -19.03
C SER A 1129 7.92 0.94 -19.85
N ALA A 1130 7.21 -0.18 -20.07
CA ALA A 1130 7.68 -1.29 -20.89
C ALA A 1130 7.05 -1.27 -22.29
N TYR A 1131 5.93 -0.58 -22.47
CA TYR A 1131 5.22 -0.50 -23.73
C TYR A 1131 5.31 0.86 -24.39
N ALA A 1132 5.61 1.94 -23.68
CA ALA A 1132 5.64 3.31 -24.20
C ALA A 1132 7.06 3.91 -24.06
N THR A 1133 8.05 3.17 -24.59
CA THR A 1133 9.49 3.41 -24.42
C THR A 1133 10.11 4.36 -25.45
N GLY A 1134 9.31 4.95 -26.34
CA GLY A 1134 9.84 5.81 -27.42
C GLY A 1134 10.79 6.89 -26.88
N THR A 1135 12.04 6.90 -27.37
CA THR A 1135 13.10 7.79 -26.87
C THR A 1135 13.01 9.23 -27.36
N ASN A 1136 11.93 9.62 -28.05
CA ASN A 1136 11.74 11.02 -28.42
C ASN A 1136 11.94 11.88 -27.17
N SER A 1137 12.96 12.75 -27.20
CA SER A 1137 12.99 13.90 -26.31
C SER A 1137 11.59 14.49 -26.38
N PRO A 1138 10.92 14.78 -25.23
CA PRO A 1138 9.62 15.44 -25.27
C PRO A 1138 9.80 16.57 -26.27
N GLN A 1139 9.08 16.52 -27.40
CA GLN A 1139 9.16 17.61 -28.36
C GLN A 1139 9.03 18.87 -27.52
N THR A 1140 9.92 19.83 -27.72
CA THR A 1140 9.71 21.19 -27.20
C THR A 1140 8.30 21.54 -27.66
N LEU A 1141 7.32 21.34 -26.77
CA LEU A 1141 5.95 21.69 -27.01
C LEU A 1141 6.07 23.19 -27.15
N ASP A 1142 6.06 23.63 -28.40
CA ASP A 1142 6.25 25.00 -28.80
C ASP A 1142 5.01 25.73 -28.30
N ASN A 1143 5.08 26.13 -27.01
CA ASN A 1143 4.25 27.01 -26.20
C ASN A 1143 4.16 26.53 -24.73
N THR A 1144 4.08 27.49 -23.81
CA THR A 1144 3.99 27.30 -22.35
C THR A 1144 2.66 26.65 -21.95
N LEU A 1145 2.55 25.33 -22.14
CA LEU A 1145 1.44 24.53 -21.63
C LEU A 1145 1.24 24.82 -20.14
N THR A 1146 0.11 25.43 -19.79
CA THR A 1146 -0.23 25.76 -18.41
C THR A 1146 -0.94 24.56 -17.78
N ARG A 1147 -0.19 23.76 -17.02
CA ARG A 1147 -0.74 22.68 -16.19
C ARG A 1147 -0.95 23.19 -14.78
N GLN A 1148 -2.19 23.17 -14.31
CA GLN A 1148 -2.51 23.50 -12.93
C GLN A 1148 -2.62 22.20 -12.15
N TRP A 1149 -1.57 21.89 -11.40
CA TRP A 1149 -1.53 20.72 -10.54
C TRP A 1149 -2.12 21.08 -9.19
N SER A 1150 -2.98 20.22 -8.66
CA SER A 1150 -3.43 20.31 -7.28
C SER A 1150 -3.68 18.92 -6.71
N TYR A 1151 -3.57 18.83 -5.40
CA TYR A 1151 -4.02 17.66 -4.67
C TYR A 1151 -5.50 17.80 -4.32
N ASP A 1152 -6.26 16.78 -4.71
CA ASP A 1152 -7.68 16.67 -4.39
C ASP A 1152 -7.88 16.25 -2.93
N VAL A 1153 -8.19 17.23 -2.08
CA VAL A 1153 -8.46 17.03 -0.66
C VAL A 1153 -9.70 16.17 -0.39
N GLY A 1154 -10.57 15.98 -1.39
CA GLY A 1154 -11.71 15.06 -1.32
C GLY A 1154 -11.26 13.61 -1.08
N LEU A 1155 -10.10 13.21 -1.59
CA LEU A 1155 -9.51 11.88 -1.39
C LEU A 1155 -9.33 11.53 0.10
N LEU A 1156 -9.03 12.52 0.94
CA LEU A 1156 -8.80 12.33 2.37
C LEU A 1156 -10.07 11.93 3.15
N SER A 1157 -11.25 12.22 2.60
CA SER A 1157 -12.56 11.94 3.21
C SER A 1157 -13.16 10.59 2.83
N GLN A 1158 -12.57 9.91 1.83
CA GLN A 1158 -13.14 8.68 1.27
C GLN A 1158 -12.72 7.44 2.05
N ILE A 1159 -13.57 6.42 2.01
CA ILE A 1159 -13.19 5.07 2.44
C ILE A 1159 -12.18 4.54 1.41
N PRO A 1160 -11.07 3.92 1.84
CA PRO A 1160 -10.05 3.44 0.92
C PRO A 1160 -10.63 2.34 0.03
N ASP A 1161 -10.38 2.44 -1.27
CA ASP A 1161 -10.58 1.35 -2.23
C ASP A 1161 -9.44 0.32 -2.12
N LEU A 1162 -9.46 -0.72 -2.96
CA LEU A 1162 -8.39 -1.72 -2.95
C LEU A 1162 -7.04 -1.08 -3.26
N PHE A 1163 -6.99 -0.09 -4.16
CA PHE A 1163 -5.78 0.64 -4.51
C PHE A 1163 -5.16 1.34 -3.30
N ALA A 1164 -5.93 2.18 -2.61
CA ALA A 1164 -5.50 2.89 -1.41
C ALA A 1164 -5.09 1.93 -0.28
N SER A 1165 -5.74 0.76 -0.19
CA SER A 1165 -5.43 -0.24 0.82
C SER A 1165 -4.09 -0.95 0.58
N LYS A 1166 -3.62 -1.08 -0.68
CA LYS A 1166 -2.44 -1.86 -1.10
C LYS A 1166 -1.09 -1.19 -0.84
N LEU A 1167 -1.09 0.07 -0.44
CA LEU A 1167 0.12 0.89 -0.53
C LEU A 1167 0.45 1.65 0.74
N MET A 1168 -0.05 1.22 1.89
CA MET A 1168 0.05 2.03 3.10
C MET A 1168 1.49 2.37 3.48
N LEU A 1169 1.75 3.66 3.60
CA LEU A 1169 3.00 4.19 4.10
C LEU A 1169 2.88 4.26 5.62
N THR A 1170 3.86 3.67 6.29
CA THR A 1170 4.00 3.88 7.73
C THR A 1170 4.46 5.33 7.93
N PRO A 1171 3.70 6.15 8.68
CA PRO A 1171 4.06 7.53 8.88
C PRO A 1171 5.40 7.65 9.59
N PRO A 1172 6.15 8.74 9.33
CA PRO A 1172 7.39 9.00 10.04
C PRO A 1172 7.17 9.30 11.54
N ASP A 1173 5.97 9.67 11.95
CA ASP A 1173 5.62 10.07 13.32
C ASP A 1173 5.73 8.89 14.31
N LEU A 1174 6.07 9.19 15.56
CA LEU A 1174 6.03 8.21 16.65
C LEU A 1174 4.58 7.77 16.93
N PRO A 1175 4.30 6.49 17.26
CA PRO A 1175 2.98 6.04 17.66
C PRO A 1175 2.53 6.75 18.95
N ASN A 1176 1.23 6.71 19.21
CA ASN A 1176 0.68 7.21 20.47
C ASN A 1176 0.65 6.06 21.48
N GLU A 1177 1.16 6.32 22.68
CA GLU A 1177 1.30 5.33 23.75
C GLU A 1177 0.63 5.87 25.02
N TYR A 1178 -0.17 5.01 25.66
CA TYR A 1178 -0.92 5.34 26.87
C TYR A 1178 -0.74 4.23 27.89
N LEU A 1179 -0.65 4.62 29.16
CA LEU A 1179 -0.42 3.70 30.28
C LEU A 1179 -1.41 4.01 31.41
N ARG A 1180 -2.06 2.98 31.94
CA ARG A 1180 -2.83 3.09 33.19
C ARG A 1180 -2.74 1.84 34.05
N GLU A 1181 -2.91 2.02 35.35
CA GLU A 1181 -3.11 0.90 36.28
C GLU A 1181 -4.54 0.36 36.17
N VAL A 1182 -4.69 -0.96 36.34
CA VAL A 1182 -5.98 -1.66 36.32
C VAL A 1182 -6.13 -2.58 37.52
N SER A 1183 -7.36 -2.73 38.03
CA SER A 1183 -7.66 -3.58 39.19
C SER A 1183 -7.70 -5.06 38.84
N ARG A 1184 -7.48 -5.94 39.82
CA ARG A 1184 -7.60 -7.40 39.67
C ARG A 1184 -9.00 -7.87 39.23
N ASP A 1185 -10.04 -7.12 39.56
CA ASP A 1185 -11.44 -7.43 39.23
C ASP A 1185 -11.83 -7.07 37.78
N ASP A 1186 -10.89 -6.51 37.01
CA ASP A 1186 -11.13 -6.17 35.62
C ASP A 1186 -11.31 -7.43 34.76
N ALA A 1187 -12.33 -7.46 33.89
CA ALA A 1187 -12.69 -8.63 33.10
C ALA A 1187 -11.56 -9.14 32.18
N TRP A 1188 -10.74 -8.26 31.61
CA TRP A 1188 -9.59 -8.64 30.77
C TRP A 1188 -8.49 -9.28 31.62
N ILE A 1189 -8.21 -8.72 32.79
CA ILE A 1189 -7.23 -9.26 33.74
C ILE A 1189 -7.70 -10.61 34.31
N GLN A 1190 -8.98 -10.75 34.66
CA GLN A 1190 -9.52 -12.03 35.13
C GLN A 1190 -9.34 -13.14 34.09
N LYS A 1191 -9.59 -12.85 32.81
CA LYS A 1191 -9.41 -13.84 31.74
C LYS A 1191 -7.93 -14.13 31.46
N LEU A 1192 -7.05 -13.14 31.56
CA LEU A 1192 -5.60 -13.35 31.48
C LEU A 1192 -5.08 -14.25 32.62
N LEU A 1193 -5.58 -14.07 33.85
CA LEU A 1193 -5.24 -14.92 35.00
C LEU A 1193 -5.78 -16.35 34.86
N CYS A 1194 -6.79 -16.57 34.00
CA CYS A 1194 -7.33 -17.89 33.67
C CYS A 1194 -6.65 -18.54 32.45
N ALA A 1195 -5.59 -17.94 31.91
CA ALA A 1195 -4.90 -18.46 30.74
C ALA A 1195 -4.29 -19.85 31.02
N LYS A 1196 -4.24 -20.68 29.98
CA LYS A 1196 -3.73 -22.06 30.02
C LYS A 1196 -2.53 -22.22 29.11
N ASP A 1197 -1.68 -23.20 29.37
CA ASP A 1197 -0.59 -23.58 28.48
C ASP A 1197 -1.15 -24.06 27.13
N THR A 1198 -0.55 -23.64 26.02
CA THR A 1198 -0.97 -24.07 24.68
C THR A 1198 -0.68 -25.56 24.42
N THR A 1199 0.25 -26.16 25.17
CA THR A 1199 0.66 -27.56 25.02
C THR A 1199 -0.13 -28.54 25.90
N SER A 1200 -0.76 -28.06 26.98
CA SER A 1200 -1.58 -28.89 27.87
C SER A 1200 -2.72 -28.07 28.48
N ALA A 1201 -3.96 -28.39 28.08
CA ALA A 1201 -5.18 -27.71 28.52
C ALA A 1201 -5.50 -27.85 30.03
N SER A 1202 -4.71 -28.64 30.77
CA SER A 1202 -4.81 -28.85 32.21
C SER A 1202 -3.89 -27.93 33.03
N ASN A 1203 -2.87 -27.34 32.40
CA ASN A 1203 -1.90 -26.48 33.07
C ASN A 1203 -2.31 -25.02 32.94
N TYR A 1204 -2.69 -24.40 34.05
CA TYR A 1204 -2.97 -22.96 34.09
C TYR A 1204 -1.69 -22.14 34.30
N ALA A 1205 -1.74 -20.87 33.90
CA ALA A 1205 -0.61 -19.94 33.98
C ALA A 1205 -0.18 -19.63 35.42
N ILE A 1206 -1.11 -19.70 36.38
CA ILE A 1206 -0.91 -19.41 37.82
C ILE A 1206 -1.46 -20.49 38.73
N ASP A 1207 -1.03 -20.47 39.99
CA ASP A 1207 -1.52 -21.33 41.06
C ASP A 1207 -3.02 -21.14 41.32
N GLN A 1208 -3.69 -22.22 41.74
CA GLN A 1208 -5.15 -22.27 41.90
C GLN A 1208 -5.69 -21.26 42.92
N ASP A 1209 -4.94 -20.96 44.00
CA ASP A 1209 -5.33 -20.00 45.04
C ASP A 1209 -5.35 -18.54 44.54
N GLN A 1210 -4.70 -18.28 43.41
CA GLN A 1210 -4.63 -16.96 42.79
C GLN A 1210 -5.59 -16.78 41.62
N ARG A 1211 -6.27 -17.85 41.19
CA ARG A 1211 -7.22 -17.79 40.07
C ARG A 1211 -8.52 -17.08 40.48
N PRO A 1212 -9.09 -16.25 39.59
CA PRO A 1212 -10.46 -15.77 39.73
C PRO A 1212 -11.45 -16.93 39.88
N SER A 1213 -12.57 -16.70 40.58
CA SER A 1213 -13.61 -17.72 40.82
C SER A 1213 -14.15 -18.37 39.55
N ILE A 1214 -14.10 -17.65 38.42
CA ILE A 1214 -14.52 -18.13 37.09
C ILE A 1214 -13.66 -19.26 36.50
N CYS A 1215 -12.50 -19.58 37.09
CA CYS A 1215 -11.57 -20.61 36.59
C CYS A 1215 -10.79 -21.32 37.72
N GLN A 1216 -11.39 -21.40 38.91
CA GLN A 1216 -10.82 -22.15 40.04
C GLN A 1216 -11.01 -23.67 39.92
N SER A 1217 -11.89 -24.13 39.05
CA SER A 1217 -12.20 -25.54 38.78
C SER A 1217 -11.30 -26.17 37.72
#